data_AF-A0AAF0L5C4-F1
#
_entry.id   AF-A0AAF0L5C4-F1
#
_cell.length_a   1.000
_cell.length_b   1.000
_cell.length_c   1.000
_cell.angle_alpha   90.00
_cell.angle_beta   90.00
_cell.angle_gamma   90.00
#
_symmetry.space_group_name_H-M   'P 1'
#
loop_
_entity.id
_entity.type
_entity.pdbx_description
1 polymer ?
#
loop_
_entity_poly.entity_id
_entity_poly.type
_entity_poly.pdbx_seq_one_letter_code
_entity_poly.pdbx_strand_id
1 'polypeptide(L)'
;MNVPSDIRPAAAPSRRRPRAWIAMLTAVVAVAAALSAFTVVTDDQPASAATASGFDPGNIISDANFYNANALTAAQVQYFLDQKVPTCRSGSGPACLRNYTQNTRAIGAVAGRCSAIGGGTMTGAQIIDGVARACNISQKVLLVLLEKEQGLITSSAPSSYKYTHATGFACPDTAPCDPAYNGFFAQVYAAGLQFQRYKASPNSWGYQAGRTNTILYNPSASCGTKQVYIQNQATAALYIYTPYVPNQAAMNNLYGTGDGCSAYGNRNFWRMYTDWFGSTTGGNAPNGAITGVSTGYRQAVVTGWAVDPDTTDPIRTDFYVDGKGAASTMADVATSSLANTLGANNTRHGFSATLTGLSAGSHQVCAWGINAGAGSNAQFQCADFTIEGGNPVGVIDQVSNAIDTVSVRGWAIDPDTTAAVTVRVQIDGVTKATWTANATKTGLNAAKPGFGDAHQYSGTITGVAPGNHQLCVVATNAAGSGSDATLGCQSFTRQTGSPNLNVDQAVSKSPGTMTIRGWSIDPDTAASVRVDAYVDGTRVKGRKADMPKASLATAFPGYGANHQFSMSVSGLTPSVPHELCLAALDAVGGNGATWQCMTVAQPTGDPVVTIEQAKATAIGTLSVSGFAVDPDMVTPVAVSFTVDGTAAGSTVAKADSAAAASRYPGYGSAHGFTATLPNVGPGQHTVCITAKNAGGGKDGTSCQNVSMLSGSPSLNIDEASSRTAGSITMRGWAVDPDTTAPVRIDTYVDDIGRSSIQANGTKASLATAFGTAYGAAHQFSQTLTGFTAGTHQVCTWAINTGAGSNVQVCSTVTVK
;
A
#
# COMPACT_ATOMS: atom_id res chain seq x y z
N MET A 1 -56.27 -23.69 3.70
CA MET A 1 -57.56 -24.02 3.05
C MET A 1 -57.30 -24.36 1.59
N ASN A 2 -58.10 -25.29 1.07
CA ASN A 2 -57.95 -26.04 -0.18
C ASN A 2 -57.84 -25.21 -1.48
N VAL A 3 -57.12 -25.82 -2.42
CA VAL A 3 -57.03 -25.66 -3.91
C VAL A 3 -58.43 -26.00 -4.56
N PRO A 4 -58.75 -25.90 -5.89
CA PRO A 4 -58.14 -25.32 -7.13
C PRO A 4 -59.12 -24.60 -8.12
N SER A 5 -58.57 -24.21 -9.30
CA SER A 5 -59.13 -24.29 -10.69
C SER A 5 -60.34 -23.41 -11.06
N ASP A 6 -60.55 -22.87 -12.27
CA ASP A 6 -59.97 -22.96 -13.61
C ASP A 6 -60.56 -21.78 -14.43
N ILE A 7 -59.97 -21.41 -15.57
CA ILE A 7 -60.62 -20.92 -16.82
C ILE A 7 -59.54 -20.33 -17.76
N ARG A 8 -59.31 -21.02 -18.88
CA ARG A 8 -58.70 -20.56 -20.15
C ARG A 8 -59.85 -20.25 -21.16
N PRO A 9 -59.63 -19.89 -22.46
CA PRO A 9 -58.54 -19.21 -23.20
C PRO A 9 -59.03 -18.11 -24.20
N ALA A 10 -58.10 -17.37 -24.83
CA ALA A 10 -58.14 -16.93 -26.24
C ALA A 10 -56.77 -16.29 -26.57
N ALA A 11 -55.86 -16.88 -27.36
CA ALA A 11 -55.81 -17.01 -28.82
C ALA A 11 -54.53 -16.27 -29.34
N ALA A 12 -53.59 -17.06 -29.89
CA ALA A 12 -52.35 -16.62 -30.55
C ALA A 12 -52.62 -16.20 -32.02
N PRO A 13 -51.68 -15.56 -32.74
CA PRO A 13 -50.59 -16.30 -33.43
C PRO A 13 -49.27 -15.47 -33.49
N SER A 14 -48.09 -15.92 -33.92
CA SER A 14 -47.48 -17.22 -34.22
C SER A 14 -45.96 -16.98 -34.33
N ARG A 15 -45.16 -17.63 -33.47
CA ARG A 15 -43.73 -17.84 -33.73
C ARG A 15 -43.57 -19.24 -34.31
N ARG A 16 -43.05 -19.34 -35.54
CA ARG A 16 -42.49 -20.60 -36.06
C ARG A 16 -41.03 -20.71 -35.65
N ARG A 17 -40.77 -21.60 -34.69
CA ARG A 17 -39.57 -22.48 -34.59
C ARG A 17 -39.87 -23.75 -35.43
N PRO A 18 -38.94 -24.69 -35.79
CA PRO A 18 -38.01 -25.27 -34.82
C PRO A 18 -36.74 -26.07 -35.29
N ARG A 19 -35.93 -26.45 -34.28
CA ARG A 19 -35.13 -27.71 -34.09
C ARG A 19 -33.88 -27.92 -34.98
N ALA A 20 -32.76 -28.47 -34.48
CA ALA A 20 -32.48 -29.41 -33.38
C ALA A 20 -31.27 -28.94 -32.52
N TRP A 21 -31.11 -29.10 -31.20
CA TRP A 21 -31.15 -30.26 -30.25
C TRP A 21 -30.02 -31.28 -30.49
N ILE A 22 -28.84 -31.08 -29.84
CA ILE A 22 -28.30 -31.75 -28.61
C ILE A 22 -27.80 -33.18 -28.84
N ALA A 23 -26.49 -33.42 -28.64
CA ALA A 23 -25.94 -34.45 -27.74
C ALA A 23 -24.40 -34.41 -27.62
N MET A 24 -23.94 -34.34 -26.37
CA MET A 24 -22.72 -34.89 -25.73
C MET A 24 -21.57 -35.45 -26.59
N LEU A 25 -20.33 -35.04 -26.28
CA LEU A 25 -19.33 -35.90 -25.63
C LEU A 25 -17.99 -35.16 -25.38
N THR A 26 -17.50 -35.32 -24.16
CA THR A 26 -16.10 -35.22 -23.73
C THR A 26 -15.14 -35.94 -24.67
N ALA A 27 -14.24 -35.21 -25.35
CA ALA A 27 -12.90 -35.64 -25.75
C ALA A 27 -12.15 -34.47 -26.42
N VAL A 28 -10.84 -34.42 -26.18
CA VAL A 28 -9.82 -33.60 -26.89
C VAL A 28 -9.57 -32.19 -26.33
N VAL A 29 -8.99 -32.13 -25.13
CA VAL A 29 -8.14 -31.02 -24.62
C VAL A 29 -6.64 -31.30 -24.91
N ALA A 30 -6.31 -32.01 -26.00
CA ALA A 30 -4.93 -32.44 -26.26
C ALA A 30 -4.49 -32.45 -27.73
N VAL A 31 -5.02 -31.60 -28.62
CA VAL A 31 -4.61 -31.56 -30.05
C VAL A 31 -4.34 -30.15 -30.63
N ALA A 32 -4.41 -29.07 -29.85
CA ALA A 32 -4.02 -27.73 -30.33
C ALA A 32 -2.60 -27.30 -29.91
N ALA A 33 -1.72 -28.26 -29.60
CA ALA A 33 -0.28 -28.05 -29.31
C ALA A 33 0.64 -28.93 -30.20
N ALA A 34 0.13 -29.44 -31.33
CA ALA A 34 0.85 -30.39 -32.18
C ALA A 34 0.83 -30.03 -33.69
N LEU A 35 0.69 -28.75 -34.02
CA LEU A 35 0.93 -28.21 -35.37
C LEU A 35 1.78 -26.93 -35.31
N SER A 36 2.89 -26.99 -34.60
CA SER A 36 4.06 -26.19 -34.96
C SER A 36 4.89 -27.11 -35.85
N ALA A 37 4.74 -26.92 -37.16
CA ALA A 37 5.61 -27.56 -38.13
C ALA A 37 7.06 -27.37 -37.65
N PHE A 38 7.77 -28.47 -37.43
CA PHE A 38 9.22 -28.46 -37.46
C PHE A 38 9.62 -27.99 -38.85
N THR A 39 9.74 -26.68 -39.05
CA THR A 39 10.62 -26.15 -40.07
C THR A 39 12.02 -26.47 -39.56
N VAL A 40 12.48 -27.67 -39.91
CA VAL A 40 13.91 -27.95 -39.95
C VAL A 40 14.46 -26.95 -40.96
N VAL A 41 14.95 -25.82 -40.46
CA VAL A 41 15.87 -24.98 -41.22
C VAL A 41 17.09 -25.87 -41.41
N THR A 42 17.19 -26.50 -42.58
CA THR A 42 18.44 -27.08 -43.03
C THR A 42 19.36 -25.91 -43.28
N ASP A 43 20.21 -25.62 -42.29
CA ASP A 43 21.34 -24.74 -42.47
C ASP A 43 22.32 -25.49 -43.39
N ASP A 44 22.12 -25.32 -44.70
CA ASP A 44 23.09 -25.70 -45.71
C ASP A 44 24.29 -24.76 -45.55
N GLN A 45 25.16 -25.09 -44.58
CA GLN A 45 26.49 -24.52 -44.51
C GLN A 45 27.17 -24.81 -45.86
N PRO A 46 27.62 -23.80 -46.63
CA PRO A 46 28.40 -24.06 -47.82
C PRO A 46 29.68 -24.78 -47.37
N ALA A 47 29.82 -26.04 -47.78
CA ALA A 47 31.07 -26.77 -47.63
C ALA A 47 32.22 -25.90 -48.14
N SER A 48 33.23 -25.64 -47.31
CA SER A 48 34.47 -25.04 -47.78
C SER A 48 35.14 -26.06 -48.69
N ALA A 49 35.00 -25.88 -49.99
CA ALA A 49 35.61 -26.77 -50.96
C ALA A 49 37.12 -26.81 -50.71
N ALA A 50 37.67 -28.01 -50.53
CA ALA A 50 39.09 -28.20 -50.36
C ALA A 50 39.87 -27.59 -51.54
N THR A 51 40.96 -26.88 -51.25
CA THR A 51 41.86 -26.30 -52.27
C THR A 51 43.22 -26.99 -52.20
N ALA A 52 43.80 -27.36 -53.35
CA ALA A 52 45.03 -28.17 -53.37
C ALA A 52 46.20 -27.58 -52.58
N SER A 53 46.24 -26.25 -52.41
CA SER A 53 47.22 -25.53 -51.58
C SER A 53 47.15 -25.85 -50.08
N GLY A 54 46.01 -26.35 -49.59
CA GLY A 54 45.82 -26.73 -48.19
C GLY A 54 46.30 -28.14 -47.84
N PHE A 55 46.75 -28.93 -48.82
CA PHE A 55 47.24 -30.29 -48.56
C PHE A 55 48.71 -30.27 -48.17
N ASP A 56 49.00 -30.58 -46.92
CA ASP A 56 50.36 -30.85 -46.44
C ASP A 56 50.59 -32.37 -46.34
N PRO A 57 51.47 -32.98 -47.15
CA PRO A 57 51.77 -34.41 -47.05
C PRO A 57 52.42 -34.78 -45.70
N GLY A 58 53.06 -33.84 -45.01
CA GLY A 58 53.64 -34.05 -43.69
C GLY A 58 52.63 -33.98 -42.54
N ASN A 59 51.44 -33.42 -42.77
CA ASN A 59 50.40 -33.20 -41.78
C ASN A 59 49.01 -33.32 -42.43
N ILE A 60 48.68 -34.53 -42.88
CA ILE A 60 47.40 -34.82 -43.54
C ILE A 60 46.23 -34.49 -42.61
N ILE A 61 46.38 -34.78 -41.32
CA ILE A 61 45.43 -34.45 -40.26
C ILE A 61 46.17 -34.40 -38.92
N SER A 62 45.75 -33.51 -38.02
CA SER A 62 46.34 -33.42 -36.69
C SER A 62 45.96 -34.60 -35.80
N ASP A 63 46.82 -34.94 -34.84
CA ASP A 63 46.51 -35.95 -33.81
C ASP A 63 45.24 -35.57 -33.02
N ALA A 64 45.03 -34.27 -32.79
CA ALA A 64 43.85 -33.74 -32.11
C ALA A 64 42.55 -34.07 -32.87
N ASN A 65 42.51 -33.83 -34.19
CA ASN A 65 41.32 -34.13 -34.99
C ASN A 65 41.14 -35.63 -35.22
N PHE A 66 42.23 -36.39 -35.31
CA PHE A 66 42.18 -37.82 -35.62
C PHE A 66 41.76 -38.69 -34.43
N TYR A 67 42.28 -38.39 -33.24
CA TYR A 67 42.04 -39.13 -32.01
C TYR A 67 40.98 -38.49 -31.09
N ASN A 68 40.17 -37.54 -31.58
CA ASN A 68 39.06 -36.95 -30.82
C ASN A 68 37.84 -37.88 -30.80
N ALA A 69 37.75 -38.75 -29.79
CA ALA A 69 36.65 -39.69 -29.57
C ALA A 69 35.27 -39.05 -29.29
N ASN A 70 35.22 -37.72 -29.14
CA ASN A 70 34.00 -36.95 -28.87
C ASN A 70 33.66 -36.00 -30.03
N ALA A 71 34.21 -36.22 -31.23
CA ALA A 71 34.03 -35.33 -32.36
C ALA A 71 32.57 -35.22 -32.82
N LEU A 72 31.77 -36.28 -32.67
CA LEU A 72 30.32 -36.31 -32.88
C LEU A 72 29.66 -37.27 -31.88
N THR A 73 28.39 -37.03 -31.55
CA THR A 73 27.52 -38.00 -30.88
C THR A 73 26.87 -38.95 -31.89
N ALA A 74 26.36 -40.11 -31.45
CA ALA A 74 25.60 -41.03 -32.32
C ALA A 74 24.44 -40.34 -33.06
N ALA A 75 23.75 -39.38 -32.42
CA ALA A 75 22.68 -38.62 -33.05
C ALA A 75 23.20 -37.67 -34.15
N GLN A 76 24.34 -37.02 -33.94
CA GLN A 76 24.98 -36.18 -34.96
C GLN A 76 25.56 -37.00 -36.11
N VAL A 77 26.08 -38.20 -35.84
CA VAL A 77 26.47 -39.16 -36.88
C VAL A 77 25.24 -39.56 -37.70
N GLN A 78 24.13 -39.91 -37.05
CA GLN A 78 22.89 -40.26 -37.74
C GLN A 78 22.39 -39.10 -38.61
N TYR A 79 22.36 -37.89 -38.07
CA TYR A 79 21.99 -36.69 -38.83
C TYR A 79 22.89 -36.48 -40.05
N PHE A 80 24.20 -36.62 -39.90
CA PHE A 80 25.14 -36.54 -41.02
C PHE A 80 24.85 -37.59 -42.12
N LEU A 81 24.55 -38.84 -41.74
CA LEU A 81 24.18 -39.88 -42.69
C LEU A 81 22.86 -39.58 -43.40
N ASP A 82 21.87 -39.03 -42.68
CA ASP A 82 20.59 -38.61 -43.26
C ASP A 82 20.77 -37.49 -44.29
N GLN A 83 21.69 -36.55 -44.05
CA GLN A 83 22.03 -35.48 -44.98
C GLN A 83 22.74 -36.00 -46.25
N LYS A 84 23.68 -36.95 -46.10
CA LYS A 84 24.43 -37.48 -47.27
C LYS A 84 23.57 -38.36 -48.18
N VAL A 85 22.56 -39.04 -47.65
CA VAL A 85 21.66 -39.88 -48.44
C VAL A 85 20.20 -39.63 -48.02
N PRO A 86 19.54 -38.59 -48.56
CA PRO A 86 18.16 -38.25 -48.20
C PRO A 86 17.11 -39.33 -48.56
N THR A 87 17.45 -40.30 -49.41
CA THR A 87 16.58 -41.45 -49.73
C THR A 87 17.39 -42.72 -49.99
N CYS A 88 17.13 -43.80 -49.24
CA CYS A 88 17.65 -45.13 -49.57
C CYS A 88 16.83 -45.75 -50.72
N ARG A 89 17.50 -46.21 -51.79
CA ARG A 89 16.91 -46.87 -52.94
C ARG A 89 17.34 -48.34 -52.97
N SER A 90 16.92 -49.16 -51.99
CA SER A 90 17.34 -50.57 -52.01
C SER A 90 16.48 -51.39 -52.98
N GLY A 91 17.12 -51.99 -54.00
CA GLY A 91 16.51 -52.98 -54.90
C GLY A 91 17.00 -54.42 -54.64
N SER A 92 18.11 -54.60 -53.91
CA SER A 92 18.62 -55.85 -53.33
C SER A 92 19.84 -55.52 -52.44
N GLY A 93 20.06 -56.29 -51.36
CA GLY A 93 21.15 -56.05 -50.39
C GLY A 93 20.72 -55.26 -49.13
N PRO A 94 21.65 -54.97 -48.19
CA PRO A 94 21.32 -54.27 -46.94
C PRO A 94 20.85 -52.82 -47.19
N ALA A 95 20.10 -52.25 -46.24
CA ALA A 95 19.69 -50.85 -46.32
C ALA A 95 20.90 -49.91 -46.43
N CYS A 96 20.71 -48.72 -47.01
CA CYS A 96 21.77 -47.70 -47.01
C CYS A 96 22.14 -47.26 -45.59
N LEU A 97 23.36 -46.76 -45.36
CA LEU A 97 23.97 -46.73 -44.03
C LEU A 97 23.13 -45.99 -42.96
N ARG A 98 22.41 -44.94 -43.34
CA ARG A 98 21.47 -44.23 -42.46
C ARG A 98 20.36 -45.11 -41.87
N ASN A 99 19.89 -46.12 -42.60
CA ASN A 99 18.83 -47.03 -42.17
C ASN A 99 19.39 -48.42 -41.79
N TYR A 100 20.71 -48.56 -41.73
CA TYR A 100 21.36 -49.82 -41.44
C TYR A 100 21.24 -50.17 -39.95
N THR A 101 20.89 -51.43 -39.67
CA THR A 101 20.93 -52.02 -38.33
C THR A 101 21.59 -53.38 -38.38
N GLN A 102 22.31 -53.72 -37.31
CA GLN A 102 22.98 -55.01 -37.17
C GLN A 102 22.90 -55.47 -35.71
N ASN A 103 22.68 -56.76 -35.50
CA ASN A 103 22.91 -57.37 -34.18
C ASN A 103 24.41 -57.64 -34.01
N THR A 104 25.04 -56.94 -33.08
CA THR A 104 26.48 -56.95 -32.83
C THR A 104 26.83 -57.85 -31.65
N ARG A 105 27.94 -58.57 -31.73
CA ARG A 105 28.49 -59.32 -30.59
C ARG A 105 29.22 -58.37 -29.64
N ALA A 106 29.24 -58.68 -28.35
CA ALA A 106 30.11 -57.98 -27.41
C ALA A 106 31.59 -58.24 -27.74
N ILE A 107 32.43 -57.21 -27.59
CA ILE A 107 33.88 -57.29 -27.75
C ILE A 107 34.54 -56.86 -26.45
N GLY A 108 35.47 -57.67 -25.93
CA GLY A 108 36.24 -57.35 -24.72
C GLY A 108 37.26 -56.22 -24.96
N ALA A 109 37.71 -55.61 -23.86
CA ALA A 109 38.72 -54.56 -23.95
C ALA A 109 40.08 -55.13 -24.40
N VAL A 110 40.78 -54.37 -25.25
CA VAL A 110 42.19 -54.59 -25.58
C VAL A 110 43.00 -53.55 -24.82
N ALA A 111 43.74 -53.99 -23.80
CA ALA A 111 44.47 -53.11 -22.88
C ALA A 111 45.31 -52.06 -23.62
N GLY A 112 45.16 -50.80 -23.21
CA GLY A 112 45.86 -49.65 -23.77
C GLY A 112 45.45 -49.25 -25.19
N ARG A 113 44.39 -49.84 -25.77
CA ARG A 113 43.96 -49.56 -27.15
C ARG A 113 42.47 -49.27 -27.25
N CYS A 114 41.62 -50.29 -27.10
CA CYS A 114 40.17 -50.13 -27.17
C CYS A 114 39.49 -50.64 -25.92
N SER A 115 38.54 -49.91 -25.37
CA SER A 115 37.67 -50.40 -24.29
C SER A 115 36.67 -51.45 -24.79
N ALA A 116 35.98 -52.10 -23.86
CA ALA A 116 34.95 -53.07 -24.21
C ALA A 116 33.76 -52.38 -24.90
N ILE A 117 33.14 -53.08 -25.86
CA ILE A 117 31.91 -52.67 -26.53
C ILE A 117 30.84 -53.71 -26.22
N GLY A 118 29.70 -53.27 -25.68
CA GLY A 118 28.56 -54.14 -25.42
C GLY A 118 27.96 -54.71 -26.71
N GLY A 119 27.36 -55.89 -26.64
CA GLY A 119 26.61 -56.48 -27.76
C GLY A 119 25.15 -56.00 -27.80
N GLY A 120 24.47 -56.27 -28.91
CA GLY A 120 23.05 -55.95 -29.11
C GLY A 120 22.76 -55.38 -30.50
N THR A 121 21.49 -55.10 -30.75
CA THR A 121 21.04 -54.46 -31.99
C THR A 121 21.43 -52.99 -31.99
N MET A 122 22.28 -52.58 -32.94
CA MET A 122 22.76 -51.21 -33.08
C MET A 122 22.52 -50.69 -34.50
N THR A 123 22.27 -49.39 -34.63
CA THR A 123 22.27 -48.71 -35.93
C THR A 123 23.70 -48.51 -36.44
N GLY A 124 23.85 -48.24 -37.74
CA GLY A 124 25.14 -47.87 -38.32
C GLY A 124 25.82 -46.70 -37.59
N ALA A 125 25.04 -45.68 -37.21
CA ALA A 125 25.53 -44.52 -36.45
C ALA A 125 25.99 -44.89 -35.03
N GLN A 126 25.25 -45.75 -34.33
CA GLN A 126 25.63 -46.25 -33.01
C GLN A 126 26.89 -47.11 -33.05
N ILE A 127 27.07 -47.92 -34.11
CA ILE A 127 28.29 -48.69 -34.33
C ILE A 127 29.50 -47.76 -34.51
N ILE A 128 29.38 -46.72 -35.36
CA ILE A 128 30.45 -45.75 -35.60
C ILE A 128 30.84 -45.01 -34.31
N ASP A 129 29.86 -44.48 -33.58
CA ASP A 129 30.11 -43.76 -32.31
C ASP A 129 30.66 -44.69 -31.23
N GLY A 130 30.11 -45.90 -31.10
CA GLY A 130 30.55 -46.90 -30.14
C GLY A 130 32.01 -47.31 -30.34
N VAL A 131 32.41 -47.58 -31.60
CA VAL A 131 33.81 -47.90 -31.93
C VAL A 131 34.72 -46.70 -31.76
N ALA A 132 34.30 -45.51 -32.21
CA ALA A 132 35.05 -44.26 -32.05
C ALA A 132 35.41 -44.00 -30.58
N ARG A 133 34.42 -44.07 -29.69
CA ARG A 133 34.60 -43.92 -28.24
C ARG A 133 35.50 -45.00 -27.67
N ALA A 134 35.21 -46.27 -28.01
CA ALA A 134 35.94 -47.39 -27.43
C ALA A 134 37.42 -47.37 -27.82
N CYS A 135 37.74 -47.07 -29.07
CA CYS A 135 39.09 -47.07 -29.61
C CYS A 135 39.76 -45.69 -29.61
N ASN A 136 39.16 -44.66 -28.99
CA ASN A 136 39.68 -43.30 -28.96
C ASN A 136 40.05 -42.75 -30.36
N ILE A 137 39.13 -42.87 -31.32
CA ILE A 137 39.23 -42.40 -32.71
C ILE A 137 38.05 -41.48 -33.01
N SER A 138 38.24 -40.48 -33.86
CA SER A 138 37.18 -39.56 -34.27
C SER A 138 36.09 -40.20 -35.12
N GLN A 139 34.83 -39.92 -34.79
CA GLN A 139 33.66 -40.29 -35.59
C GLN A 139 33.77 -39.72 -37.01
N LYS A 140 34.27 -38.48 -37.14
CA LYS A 140 34.51 -37.82 -38.44
C LYS A 140 35.53 -38.60 -39.28
N VAL A 141 36.59 -39.11 -38.65
CA VAL A 141 37.61 -39.94 -39.31
C VAL A 141 37.03 -41.27 -39.79
N LEU A 142 36.24 -41.96 -38.96
CA LEU A 142 35.60 -43.23 -39.37
C LEU A 142 34.62 -43.02 -40.53
N LEU A 143 33.86 -41.92 -40.52
CA LEU A 143 32.96 -41.55 -41.63
C LEU A 143 33.73 -41.34 -42.93
N VAL A 144 34.82 -40.56 -42.90
CA VAL A 144 35.66 -40.34 -44.09
C VAL A 144 36.30 -41.64 -44.57
N LEU A 145 36.74 -42.50 -43.65
CA LEU A 145 37.33 -43.79 -44.00
C LEU A 145 36.33 -44.70 -44.72
N LEU A 146 35.10 -44.83 -44.19
CA LEU A 146 34.03 -45.61 -44.81
C LEU A 146 33.69 -45.13 -46.23
N GLU A 147 33.75 -43.83 -46.47
CA GLU A 147 33.54 -43.27 -47.80
C GLU A 147 34.73 -43.51 -48.72
N LYS A 148 35.94 -43.24 -48.26
CA LYS A 148 37.15 -43.40 -49.05
C LYS A 148 37.31 -44.85 -49.51
N GLU A 149 37.04 -45.82 -48.65
CA GLU A 149 37.38 -47.23 -48.90
C GLU A 149 36.26 -47.98 -49.64
N GLN A 150 34.99 -47.66 -49.41
CA GLN A 150 33.86 -48.36 -50.05
C GLN A 150 32.78 -47.44 -50.64
N GLY A 151 32.93 -46.12 -50.53
CA GLY A 151 31.88 -45.16 -50.91
C GLY A 151 30.56 -45.45 -50.20
N LEU A 152 30.63 -45.82 -48.92
CA LEU A 152 29.48 -46.33 -48.17
C LEU A 152 28.61 -45.20 -47.61
N ILE A 153 29.17 -44.01 -47.35
CA ILE A 153 28.46 -42.89 -46.73
C ILE A 153 27.46 -42.27 -47.71
N THR A 154 27.85 -42.13 -48.99
CA THR A 154 27.02 -41.47 -50.02
C THR A 154 26.20 -42.44 -50.89
N SER A 155 26.31 -43.75 -50.67
CA SER A 155 25.59 -44.75 -51.46
C SER A 155 24.13 -44.90 -51.02
N SER A 156 23.19 -44.67 -51.93
CA SER A 156 21.76 -44.93 -51.70
C SER A 156 21.33 -46.39 -51.87
N ALA A 157 22.19 -47.24 -52.43
CA ALA A 157 21.95 -48.66 -52.69
C ALA A 157 23.26 -49.50 -52.57
N PRO A 158 23.89 -49.56 -51.39
CA PRO A 158 25.14 -50.29 -51.20
C PRO A 158 24.96 -51.81 -51.34
N SER A 159 25.90 -52.48 -52.01
CA SER A 159 25.92 -53.94 -52.10
C SER A 159 26.34 -54.57 -50.77
N SER A 160 25.99 -55.86 -50.56
CA SER A 160 26.45 -56.62 -49.39
C SER A 160 27.97 -56.61 -49.25
N TYR A 161 28.70 -56.61 -50.37
CA TYR A 161 30.16 -56.55 -50.40
C TYR A 161 30.70 -55.32 -49.68
N LYS A 162 30.10 -54.14 -49.90
CA LYS A 162 30.52 -52.89 -49.25
C LYS A 162 30.37 -52.95 -47.73
N TYR A 163 29.38 -53.67 -47.20
CA TYR A 163 29.24 -53.85 -45.75
C TYR A 163 30.18 -54.92 -45.20
N THR A 164 30.42 -56.00 -45.96
CA THR A 164 31.36 -57.06 -45.56
C THR A 164 32.79 -56.52 -45.45
N HIS A 165 33.17 -55.55 -46.30
CA HIS A 165 34.53 -54.99 -46.38
C HIS A 165 34.55 -53.46 -46.19
N ALA A 166 33.71 -52.94 -45.27
CA ALA A 166 33.39 -51.52 -45.11
C ALA A 166 34.56 -50.54 -45.02
N THR A 167 35.68 -50.95 -44.44
CA THR A 167 36.89 -50.11 -44.33
C THR A 167 38.06 -50.63 -45.17
N GLY A 168 37.86 -51.67 -45.98
CA GLY A 168 38.94 -52.33 -46.72
C GLY A 168 39.99 -53.01 -45.83
N PHE A 169 39.68 -53.25 -44.55
CA PHE A 169 40.65 -53.82 -43.61
C PHE A 169 40.91 -55.30 -43.91
N ALA A 170 42.19 -55.68 -43.94
CA ALA A 170 42.67 -57.02 -44.29
C ALA A 170 42.28 -57.49 -45.71
N CYS A 171 42.22 -56.56 -46.67
CA CYS A 171 41.97 -56.81 -48.09
C CYS A 171 43.19 -56.39 -48.94
N PRO A 172 44.26 -57.21 -49.02
CA PRO A 172 45.43 -56.87 -49.83
C PRO A 172 45.15 -56.98 -51.34
N ASP A 173 45.76 -56.13 -52.17
CA ASP A 173 45.55 -56.15 -53.63
C ASP A 173 45.98 -57.46 -54.32
N THR A 174 46.78 -58.29 -53.65
CA THR A 174 47.37 -59.53 -54.19
C THR A 174 46.77 -60.81 -53.60
N ALA A 175 45.76 -60.73 -52.73
CA ALA A 175 45.09 -61.90 -52.15
C ALA A 175 43.63 -61.60 -51.75
N PRO A 176 42.77 -62.61 -51.55
CA PRO A 176 41.42 -62.40 -51.04
C PRO A 176 41.41 -61.71 -49.67
N CYS A 177 40.36 -60.94 -49.39
CA CYS A 177 40.14 -60.38 -48.06
C CYS A 177 40.04 -61.48 -46.98
N ASP A 178 40.63 -61.25 -45.81
CA ASP A 178 40.58 -62.19 -44.69
C ASP A 178 39.13 -62.31 -44.14
N PRO A 179 38.50 -63.51 -44.23
CA PRO A 179 37.13 -63.70 -43.77
C PRO A 179 36.91 -63.44 -42.27
N ALA A 180 37.96 -63.44 -41.45
CA ALA A 180 37.88 -63.20 -40.00
C ALA A 180 37.39 -61.77 -39.66
N TYR A 181 37.47 -60.84 -40.61
CA TYR A 181 37.06 -59.44 -40.43
C TYR A 181 35.80 -59.09 -41.22
N ASN A 182 35.04 -60.08 -41.69
CA ASN A 182 33.82 -59.85 -42.46
C ASN A 182 32.71 -59.19 -41.62
N GLY A 183 32.11 -58.14 -42.19
CA GLY A 183 30.91 -57.48 -41.67
C GLY A 183 31.16 -56.07 -41.12
N PHE A 184 30.12 -55.24 -41.14
CA PHE A 184 30.24 -53.79 -40.89
C PHE A 184 30.86 -53.47 -39.53
N PHE A 185 30.29 -54.01 -38.45
CA PHE A 185 30.84 -53.82 -37.10
C PHE A 185 32.28 -54.34 -36.96
N ALA A 186 32.60 -55.50 -37.56
CA ALA A 186 33.94 -56.08 -37.49
C ALA A 186 34.99 -55.23 -38.22
N GLN A 187 34.66 -54.72 -39.41
CA GLN A 187 35.51 -53.83 -40.21
C GLN A 187 35.78 -52.51 -39.48
N VAL A 188 34.73 -51.83 -39.01
CA VAL A 188 34.86 -50.53 -38.31
C VAL A 188 35.68 -50.70 -37.02
N TYR A 189 35.41 -51.74 -36.23
CA TYR A 189 36.19 -52.05 -35.03
C TYR A 189 37.65 -52.38 -35.35
N ALA A 190 37.90 -53.23 -36.35
CA ALA A 190 39.25 -53.63 -36.72
C ALA A 190 40.09 -52.45 -37.19
N ALA A 191 39.52 -51.54 -37.99
CA ALA A 191 40.17 -50.30 -38.39
C ALA A 191 40.51 -49.41 -37.18
N GLY A 192 39.55 -49.17 -36.29
CA GLY A 192 39.76 -48.39 -35.07
C GLY A 192 40.86 -48.97 -34.17
N LEU A 193 40.82 -50.29 -33.94
CA LEU A 193 41.83 -51.01 -33.18
C LEU A 193 43.21 -50.95 -33.85
N GLN A 194 43.25 -51.06 -35.18
CA GLN A 194 44.51 -51.01 -35.91
C GLN A 194 45.18 -49.63 -35.81
N PHE A 195 44.42 -48.53 -35.88
CA PHE A 195 44.99 -47.20 -35.68
C PHE A 195 45.57 -47.02 -34.26
N GLN A 196 44.97 -47.64 -33.25
CA GLN A 196 45.55 -47.69 -31.91
C GLN A 196 46.79 -48.59 -31.83
N ARG A 197 46.87 -49.68 -32.61
CA ARG A 197 48.10 -50.49 -32.71
C ARG A 197 49.24 -49.70 -33.31
N TYR A 198 48.99 -48.95 -34.38
CA TYR A 198 50.00 -48.06 -34.98
C TYR A 198 50.50 -47.03 -33.96
N LYS A 199 49.57 -46.36 -33.26
CA LYS A 199 49.90 -45.38 -32.22
C LYS A 199 50.68 -45.98 -31.05
N ALA A 200 50.34 -47.20 -30.61
CA ALA A 200 50.97 -47.86 -29.48
C ALA A 200 52.37 -48.43 -29.80
N SER A 201 52.73 -48.57 -31.07
CA SER A 201 54.01 -49.13 -31.51
C SER A 201 54.62 -48.30 -32.64
N PRO A 202 54.83 -46.99 -32.44
CA PRO A 202 55.10 -46.05 -33.52
C PRO A 202 56.39 -46.34 -34.29
N ASN A 203 57.35 -47.03 -33.66
CA ASN A 203 58.65 -47.35 -34.24
C ASN A 203 58.69 -48.70 -34.97
N SER A 204 57.59 -49.47 -34.99
CA SER A 204 57.53 -50.83 -35.54
C SER A 204 56.91 -50.91 -36.93
N TRP A 205 56.60 -49.78 -37.55
CA TRP A 205 55.91 -49.69 -38.85
C TRP A 205 56.76 -48.97 -39.90
N GLY A 206 56.42 -49.17 -41.18
CA GLY A 206 57.18 -48.67 -42.33
C GLY A 206 57.29 -47.14 -42.43
N TYR A 207 56.33 -46.41 -41.87
CA TYR A 207 56.33 -44.95 -41.82
C TYR A 207 56.20 -44.46 -40.37
N GLN A 208 57.00 -43.46 -39.98
CA GLN A 208 57.09 -43.00 -38.59
C GLN A 208 57.01 -41.48 -38.50
N ALA A 209 56.34 -40.97 -37.46
CA ALA A 209 56.26 -39.54 -37.17
C ALA A 209 57.59 -38.99 -36.63
N GLY A 210 57.79 -37.67 -36.72
CA GLY A 210 58.98 -36.96 -36.23
C GLY A 210 60.24 -37.15 -37.08
N ARG A 211 60.11 -37.67 -38.30
CA ARG A 211 61.24 -37.86 -39.23
C ARG A 211 60.83 -37.75 -40.69
N THR A 212 61.83 -37.57 -41.55
CA THR A 212 61.67 -37.65 -43.01
C THR A 212 61.55 -39.11 -43.44
N ASN A 213 60.47 -39.44 -44.15
CA ASN A 213 60.21 -40.76 -44.72
C ASN A 213 60.20 -40.65 -46.25
N THR A 214 60.68 -41.69 -46.92
CA THR A 214 60.60 -41.82 -48.38
C THR A 214 59.32 -42.57 -48.75
N ILE A 215 58.37 -41.88 -49.37
CA ILE A 215 57.03 -42.42 -49.66
C ILE A 215 56.83 -42.53 -51.17
N LEU A 216 56.35 -43.68 -51.64
CA LEU A 216 56.05 -43.92 -53.06
C LEU A 216 54.87 -43.08 -53.55
N TYR A 217 54.91 -42.66 -54.82
CA TYR A 217 53.74 -42.05 -55.47
C TYR A 217 52.68 -43.08 -55.89
N ASN A 218 53.10 -44.31 -56.19
CA ASN A 218 52.27 -45.39 -56.73
C ASN A 218 52.90 -46.76 -56.41
N PRO A 219 52.14 -47.87 -56.39
CA PRO A 219 52.71 -49.22 -56.28
C PRO A 219 53.79 -49.52 -57.34
N SER A 220 53.66 -48.95 -58.54
CA SER A 220 54.68 -49.06 -59.58
C SER A 220 55.92 -48.23 -59.20
N ALA A 221 57.03 -48.91 -58.92
CA ALA A 221 58.29 -48.27 -58.54
C ALA A 221 58.82 -47.25 -59.58
N SER A 222 58.45 -47.40 -60.85
CA SER A 222 58.80 -46.46 -61.92
C SER A 222 58.21 -45.05 -61.75
N CYS A 223 57.17 -44.90 -60.93
CA CYS A 223 56.54 -43.61 -60.64
C CYS A 223 57.31 -42.75 -59.62
N GLY A 224 58.35 -43.30 -58.98
CA GLY A 224 59.22 -42.57 -58.07
C GLY A 224 58.67 -42.39 -56.64
N THR A 225 59.37 -41.55 -55.87
CA THR A 225 59.11 -41.31 -54.43
C THR A 225 59.15 -39.81 -54.10
N LYS A 226 58.60 -39.45 -52.94
CA LYS A 226 58.72 -38.11 -52.32
C LYS A 226 59.30 -38.25 -50.91
N GLN A 227 60.23 -37.36 -50.55
CA GLN A 227 60.65 -37.18 -49.16
C GLN A 227 59.59 -36.36 -48.41
N VAL A 228 59.06 -36.90 -47.33
CA VAL A 228 58.01 -36.26 -46.52
C VAL A 228 58.41 -36.31 -45.05
N TYR A 229 58.56 -35.14 -44.42
CA TYR A 229 58.68 -35.06 -42.96
C TYR A 229 57.29 -35.25 -42.34
N ILE A 230 57.05 -36.42 -41.75
CA ILE A 230 55.77 -36.75 -41.13
C ILE A 230 55.74 -36.11 -39.73
N GLN A 231 54.85 -35.15 -39.53
CA GLN A 231 54.83 -34.29 -38.33
C GLN A 231 54.17 -34.96 -37.12
N ASN A 232 53.19 -35.85 -37.33
CA ASN A 232 52.39 -36.43 -36.24
C ASN A 232 51.99 -37.90 -36.48
N GLN A 233 51.47 -38.52 -35.43
CA GLN A 233 51.20 -39.95 -35.42
C GLN A 233 50.00 -40.36 -36.29
N ALA A 234 48.98 -39.49 -36.39
CA ALA A 234 47.81 -39.68 -37.25
C ALA A 234 48.18 -39.71 -38.73
N THR A 235 49.06 -38.80 -39.16
CA THR A 235 49.58 -38.77 -40.53
C THR A 235 50.43 -40.02 -40.82
N ALA A 236 51.28 -40.45 -39.88
CA ALA A 236 52.01 -41.70 -40.00
C ALA A 236 51.06 -42.91 -40.14
N ALA A 237 50.02 -42.97 -39.30
CA ALA A 237 49.00 -44.00 -39.34
C ALA A 237 48.25 -44.07 -40.69
N LEU A 238 47.92 -42.93 -41.30
CA LEU A 238 47.29 -42.89 -42.63
C LEU A 238 48.20 -43.42 -43.73
N TYR A 239 49.50 -43.09 -43.70
CA TYR A 239 50.46 -43.67 -44.63
C TYR A 239 50.68 -45.16 -44.40
N ILE A 240 50.63 -45.65 -43.17
CA ILE A 240 50.69 -47.11 -42.92
C ILE A 240 49.43 -47.79 -43.47
N TYR A 241 48.26 -47.17 -43.34
CA TYR A 241 46.98 -47.71 -43.83
C TYR A 241 46.85 -47.65 -45.35
N THR A 242 47.36 -46.60 -46.00
CA THR A 242 47.30 -46.41 -47.46
C THR A 242 48.62 -45.81 -47.96
N PRO A 243 49.58 -46.63 -48.42
CA PRO A 243 51.01 -46.28 -48.44
C PRO A 243 51.47 -45.47 -49.66
N TYR A 244 50.73 -44.42 -50.04
CA TYR A 244 51.09 -43.55 -51.17
C TYR A 244 50.82 -42.07 -50.90
N VAL A 245 51.75 -41.21 -51.34
CA VAL A 245 51.58 -39.75 -51.37
C VAL A 245 51.10 -39.34 -52.77
N PRO A 246 50.11 -38.43 -52.90
CA PRO A 246 49.66 -38.00 -54.22
C PRO A 246 50.78 -37.27 -54.99
N ASN A 247 50.87 -37.55 -56.29
CA ASN A 247 51.75 -36.82 -57.21
C ASN A 247 51.09 -35.50 -57.66
N GLN A 248 51.83 -34.68 -58.41
CA GLN A 248 51.32 -33.37 -58.83
C GLN A 248 50.07 -33.48 -59.72
N ALA A 249 49.99 -34.49 -60.60
CA ALA A 249 48.81 -34.71 -61.45
C ALA A 249 47.54 -34.99 -60.61
N ALA A 250 47.65 -35.82 -59.58
CA ALA A 250 46.57 -36.10 -58.64
C ALA A 250 46.12 -34.86 -57.85
N MET A 251 47.04 -33.94 -57.54
CA MET A 251 46.76 -32.69 -56.81
C MET A 251 46.19 -31.59 -57.72
N ASN A 252 46.60 -31.54 -58.99
CA ASN A 252 46.03 -30.61 -59.98
C ASN A 252 44.55 -30.89 -60.28
N ASN A 253 44.13 -32.15 -60.17
CA ASN A 253 42.74 -32.57 -60.33
C ASN A 253 42.17 -33.16 -59.04
N LEU A 254 41.94 -32.31 -58.05
CA LEU A 254 41.61 -32.72 -56.68
C LEU A 254 40.34 -33.58 -56.55
N TYR A 255 39.33 -33.32 -57.38
CA TYR A 255 38.06 -34.07 -57.41
C TYR A 255 37.97 -35.10 -58.54
N GLY A 256 38.99 -35.19 -59.40
CA GLY A 256 39.00 -36.10 -60.55
C GLY A 256 40.21 -37.03 -60.58
N THR A 257 40.49 -37.53 -61.77
CA THR A 257 41.55 -38.49 -62.08
C THR A 257 42.81 -37.75 -62.54
N GLY A 258 43.97 -38.20 -62.08
CA GLY A 258 45.28 -37.78 -62.56
C GLY A 258 45.83 -38.71 -63.65
N ASP A 259 47.16 -38.86 -63.69
CA ASP A 259 47.88 -39.74 -64.62
C ASP A 259 48.06 -41.19 -64.09
N GLY A 260 48.75 -42.04 -64.84
CA GLY A 260 49.03 -43.44 -64.46
C GLY A 260 49.87 -43.61 -63.18
N CYS A 261 50.51 -42.55 -62.69
CA CYS A 261 51.29 -42.55 -61.45
C CYS A 261 50.54 -41.93 -60.26
N SER A 262 49.27 -41.54 -60.44
CA SER A 262 48.48 -40.89 -59.42
C SER A 262 47.92 -41.89 -58.41
N ALA A 263 48.15 -41.63 -57.12
CA ALA A 263 47.47 -42.31 -56.02
C ALA A 263 46.53 -41.36 -55.28
N TYR A 264 45.36 -41.87 -54.90
CA TYR A 264 44.25 -41.03 -54.43
C TYR A 264 43.91 -41.18 -52.95
N GLY A 265 44.42 -42.21 -52.27
CA GLY A 265 43.96 -42.57 -50.92
C GLY A 265 44.06 -41.42 -49.91
N ASN A 266 45.28 -40.98 -49.61
CA ASN A 266 45.51 -39.92 -48.63
C ASN A 266 44.98 -38.54 -49.09
N ARG A 267 45.02 -38.27 -50.41
CA ARG A 267 44.38 -37.10 -51.03
C ARG A 267 42.87 -37.08 -50.76
N ASN A 268 42.17 -38.18 -51.05
CA ASN A 268 40.73 -38.31 -50.89
C ASN A 268 40.35 -38.23 -49.42
N PHE A 269 41.12 -38.85 -48.52
CA PHE A 269 40.88 -38.72 -47.08
C PHE A 269 40.88 -37.24 -46.64
N TRP A 270 41.97 -36.52 -46.95
CA TRP A 270 42.13 -35.11 -46.58
C TRP A 270 41.02 -34.23 -47.19
N ARG A 271 40.76 -34.41 -48.49
CA ARG A 271 39.74 -33.65 -49.22
C ARG A 271 38.35 -33.87 -48.64
N MET A 272 37.94 -35.13 -48.46
CA MET A 272 36.62 -35.47 -47.91
C MET A 272 36.45 -34.98 -46.48
N TYR A 273 37.50 -35.07 -45.65
CA TYR A 273 37.45 -34.51 -44.30
C TYR A 273 37.25 -32.99 -44.35
N THR A 274 38.00 -32.31 -45.22
CA THR A 274 37.91 -30.86 -45.42
C THR A 274 36.53 -30.43 -45.91
N ASP A 275 36.02 -31.08 -46.95
CA ASP A 275 34.71 -30.80 -47.54
C ASP A 275 33.57 -31.01 -46.55
N TRP A 276 33.71 -31.96 -45.62
CA TRP A 276 32.61 -32.33 -44.72
C TRP A 276 32.69 -31.67 -43.36
N PHE A 277 33.90 -31.40 -42.87
CA PHE A 277 34.14 -31.07 -41.47
C PHE A 277 35.11 -29.89 -41.26
N GLY A 278 35.66 -29.31 -42.34
CA GLY A 278 36.61 -28.20 -42.27
C GLY A 278 38.06 -28.64 -42.07
N SER A 279 38.91 -27.70 -41.66
CA SER A 279 40.37 -27.87 -41.57
C SER A 279 40.81 -29.18 -40.88
N THR A 280 41.79 -29.87 -41.49
CA THR A 280 42.36 -31.09 -40.92
C THR A 280 43.42 -30.83 -39.82
N THR A 281 43.94 -29.60 -39.69
CA THR A 281 45.10 -29.30 -38.80
C THR A 281 44.86 -28.21 -37.74
N GLY A 282 43.69 -27.55 -37.71
CA GLY A 282 43.20 -26.59 -36.68
C GLY A 282 42.34 -25.46 -37.28
N GLY A 283 41.30 -24.86 -36.65
CA GLY A 283 40.71 -24.97 -35.30
C GLY A 283 39.15 -24.93 -35.31
N ASN A 284 38.51 -24.92 -34.13
CA ASN A 284 37.04 -25.03 -33.97
C ASN A 284 36.37 -23.65 -34.11
N ALA A 285 35.35 -23.52 -34.95
CA ALA A 285 34.62 -22.26 -35.09
C ALA A 285 34.04 -21.77 -33.74
N PRO A 286 33.88 -20.44 -33.54
CA PRO A 286 33.32 -19.90 -32.31
C PRO A 286 31.94 -20.48 -31.98
N ASN A 287 31.62 -20.55 -30.69
CA ASN A 287 30.31 -20.97 -30.20
C ASN A 287 29.68 -19.86 -29.36
N GLY A 288 28.37 -19.72 -29.41
CA GLY A 288 27.65 -18.66 -28.72
C GLY A 288 26.15 -18.80 -28.87
N ALA A 289 25.43 -17.98 -28.11
CA ALA A 289 23.97 -17.90 -28.17
C ALA A 289 23.49 -16.51 -27.78
N ILE A 290 22.41 -16.07 -28.43
CA ILE A 290 21.58 -14.97 -27.94
C ILE A 290 20.72 -15.52 -26.80
N THR A 291 20.80 -14.90 -25.63
CA THR A 291 20.03 -15.31 -24.44
C THR A 291 18.85 -14.39 -24.15
N GLY A 292 18.80 -13.19 -24.75
CA GLY A 292 17.66 -12.29 -24.60
C GLY A 292 17.70 -11.09 -25.54
N VAL A 293 16.51 -10.64 -25.94
CA VAL A 293 16.29 -9.41 -26.72
C VAL A 293 15.27 -8.56 -25.98
N SER A 294 15.65 -7.36 -25.56
CA SER A 294 14.76 -6.35 -24.97
C SER A 294 14.52 -5.23 -25.97
N THR A 295 13.28 -4.88 -26.25
CA THR A 295 12.92 -3.90 -27.28
C THR A 295 12.41 -2.60 -26.65
N GLY A 296 12.66 -1.49 -27.34
CA GLY A 296 12.06 -0.20 -27.02
C GLY A 296 12.11 0.75 -28.21
N TYR A 297 12.27 2.05 -27.98
CA TYR A 297 12.05 3.06 -29.02
C TYR A 297 13.06 2.94 -30.17
N ARG A 298 12.63 2.36 -31.30
CA ARG A 298 13.46 2.17 -32.50
C ARG A 298 14.80 1.49 -32.21
N GLN A 299 14.85 0.69 -31.15
CA GLN A 299 16.06 0.03 -30.70
C GLN A 299 15.77 -1.28 -29.96
N ALA A 300 16.77 -2.16 -29.94
CA ALA A 300 16.75 -3.41 -29.19
C ALA A 300 18.10 -3.62 -28.49
N VAL A 301 18.07 -4.12 -27.25
CA VAL A 301 19.26 -4.56 -26.51
C VAL A 301 19.33 -6.08 -26.57
N VAL A 302 20.40 -6.59 -27.18
CA VAL A 302 20.64 -8.02 -27.36
C VAL A 302 21.70 -8.48 -26.38
N THR A 303 21.42 -9.54 -25.64
CA THR A 303 22.33 -10.13 -24.65
C THR A 303 22.60 -11.58 -24.97
N GLY A 304 23.77 -12.08 -24.59
CA GLY A 304 24.19 -13.43 -24.89
C GLY A 304 25.64 -13.68 -24.50
N TRP A 305 26.23 -14.72 -25.09
CA TRP A 305 27.64 -15.06 -24.91
C TRP A 305 28.25 -15.60 -26.22
N ALA A 306 29.56 -15.43 -26.35
CA ALA A 306 30.36 -15.89 -27.47
C ALA A 306 31.75 -16.30 -26.98
N VAL A 307 32.21 -17.48 -27.38
CA VAL A 307 33.47 -18.10 -26.96
C VAL A 307 34.14 -18.66 -28.20
N ASP A 308 35.46 -18.49 -28.29
CA ASP A 308 36.27 -19.18 -29.29
C ASP A 308 37.15 -20.23 -28.58
N PRO A 309 37.04 -21.52 -28.93
CA PRO A 309 37.88 -22.56 -28.34
C PRO A 309 39.39 -22.36 -28.53
N ASP A 310 39.81 -21.51 -29.47
CA ASP A 310 41.21 -21.22 -29.77
C ASP A 310 41.80 -20.14 -28.84
N THR A 311 41.00 -19.43 -28.04
CA THR A 311 41.47 -18.38 -27.12
C THR A 311 40.70 -18.32 -25.80
N THR A 312 41.36 -17.83 -24.74
CA THR A 312 40.69 -17.47 -23.47
C THR A 312 40.30 -16.00 -23.42
N ASP A 313 40.78 -15.18 -24.36
CA ASP A 313 40.38 -13.78 -24.48
C ASP A 313 38.95 -13.69 -25.04
N PRO A 314 38.17 -12.67 -24.64
CA PRO A 314 36.87 -12.43 -25.26
C PRO A 314 37.03 -12.19 -26.76
N ILE A 315 36.02 -12.55 -27.54
CA ILE A 315 36.00 -12.34 -28.99
C ILE A 315 35.04 -11.22 -29.39
N ARG A 316 35.25 -10.65 -30.58
CA ARG A 316 34.29 -9.70 -31.18
C ARG A 316 33.04 -10.46 -31.62
N THR A 317 31.88 -9.86 -31.41
CA THR A 317 30.58 -10.36 -31.88
C THR A 317 29.91 -9.29 -32.74
N ASP A 318 29.62 -9.64 -33.99
CA ASP A 318 28.94 -8.78 -34.96
C ASP A 318 27.44 -9.13 -35.03
N PHE A 319 26.57 -8.13 -35.09
CA PHE A 319 25.11 -8.29 -35.11
C PHE A 319 24.55 -7.81 -36.43
N TYR A 320 23.69 -8.63 -37.03
CA TYR A 320 22.99 -8.32 -38.27
C TYR A 320 21.49 -8.34 -38.00
N VAL A 321 20.78 -7.27 -38.38
CA VAL A 321 19.32 -7.21 -38.36
C VAL A 321 18.81 -7.30 -39.78
N ASP A 322 17.93 -8.27 -40.05
CA ASP A 322 17.36 -8.54 -41.38
C ASP A 322 18.44 -8.63 -42.49
N GLY A 323 19.57 -9.26 -42.15
CA GLY A 323 20.73 -9.44 -43.04
C GLY A 323 21.65 -8.22 -43.20
N LYS A 324 21.39 -7.09 -42.52
CA LYS A 324 22.22 -5.87 -42.57
C LYS A 324 23.01 -5.70 -41.27
N GLY A 325 24.30 -5.36 -41.37
CA GLY A 325 25.13 -5.10 -40.20
C GLY A 325 24.56 -3.94 -39.36
N ALA A 326 24.30 -4.21 -38.07
CA ALA A 326 23.61 -3.30 -37.17
C ALA A 326 24.49 -2.83 -36.00
N ALA A 327 25.34 -3.72 -35.45
CA ALA A 327 26.27 -3.39 -34.37
C ALA A 327 27.44 -4.37 -34.31
N SER A 328 28.48 -4.03 -33.56
CA SER A 328 29.59 -4.92 -33.19
C SER A 328 30.03 -4.60 -31.76
N THR A 329 30.26 -5.62 -30.92
CA THR A 329 30.79 -5.42 -29.56
C THR A 329 31.71 -6.57 -29.17
N MET A 330 32.57 -6.33 -28.18
CA MET A 330 33.35 -7.40 -27.56
C MET A 330 32.47 -8.22 -26.61
N ALA A 331 32.63 -9.54 -26.62
CA ALA A 331 31.93 -10.44 -25.68
C ALA A 331 32.68 -10.52 -24.35
N ASP A 332 32.85 -9.40 -23.66
CA ASP A 332 33.74 -9.28 -22.51
C ASP A 332 33.02 -9.06 -21.16
N VAL A 333 31.70 -9.19 -21.17
CA VAL A 333 30.82 -9.18 -19.99
C VAL A 333 31.00 -10.49 -19.22
N ALA A 334 31.03 -10.42 -17.89
CA ALA A 334 31.19 -11.61 -17.05
C ALA A 334 29.89 -12.44 -17.00
N THR A 335 29.99 -13.72 -17.33
CA THR A 335 28.87 -14.67 -17.40
C THR A 335 29.18 -15.89 -16.52
N SER A 336 28.73 -15.83 -15.26
CA SER A 336 29.06 -16.85 -14.24
C SER A 336 28.61 -18.27 -14.61
N SER A 337 27.56 -18.41 -15.42
CA SER A 337 27.07 -19.71 -15.91
C SER A 337 28.09 -20.48 -16.75
N LEU A 338 29.10 -19.80 -17.32
CA LEU A 338 30.15 -20.44 -18.13
C LEU A 338 31.31 -21.01 -17.30
N ALA A 339 31.39 -20.71 -15.99
CA ALA A 339 32.49 -21.15 -15.12
C ALA A 339 32.65 -22.67 -15.07
N ASN A 340 31.54 -23.42 -15.11
CA ASN A 340 31.55 -24.89 -15.10
C ASN A 340 31.99 -25.49 -16.44
N THR A 341 31.90 -24.73 -17.53
CA THR A 341 32.19 -25.20 -18.89
C THR A 341 33.59 -24.80 -19.33
N LEU A 342 34.03 -23.57 -18.98
CA LEU A 342 35.27 -22.97 -19.48
C LEU A 342 36.35 -22.81 -18.40
N GLY A 343 36.00 -23.09 -17.13
CA GLY A 343 36.85 -22.93 -15.96
C GLY A 343 36.50 -21.69 -15.13
N ALA A 344 36.73 -21.76 -13.80
CA ALA A 344 36.29 -20.75 -12.84
C ALA A 344 36.83 -19.33 -13.10
N ASN A 345 37.98 -19.22 -13.75
CA ASN A 345 38.64 -17.94 -14.06
C ASN A 345 38.38 -17.47 -15.51
N ASN A 346 37.54 -18.16 -16.27
CA ASN A 346 37.31 -17.93 -17.69
C ASN A 346 35.82 -17.65 -17.99
N THR A 347 35.30 -16.54 -17.45
CA THR A 347 33.86 -16.21 -17.50
C THR A 347 33.54 -14.96 -18.30
N ARG A 348 34.54 -14.21 -18.78
CA ARG A 348 34.35 -12.96 -19.54
C ARG A 348 34.09 -13.24 -21.02
N HIS A 349 32.91 -13.80 -21.29
CA HIS A 349 32.49 -14.24 -22.62
C HIS A 349 31.06 -13.79 -22.97
N GLY A 350 30.45 -12.93 -22.16
CA GLY A 350 29.11 -12.38 -22.38
C GLY A 350 29.12 -11.11 -23.23
N PHE A 351 28.04 -10.83 -23.94
CA PHE A 351 27.84 -9.56 -24.65
C PHE A 351 26.52 -8.89 -24.27
N SER A 352 26.50 -7.56 -24.40
CA SER A 352 25.29 -6.73 -24.40
C SER A 352 25.45 -5.66 -25.49
N ALA A 353 24.63 -5.72 -26.53
CA ALA A 353 24.72 -4.85 -27.69
C ALA A 353 23.40 -4.09 -27.90
N THR A 354 23.48 -2.77 -28.09
CA THR A 354 22.32 -1.93 -28.45
C THR A 354 22.26 -1.75 -29.96
N LEU A 355 21.16 -2.18 -30.55
CA LEU A 355 20.82 -2.04 -31.97
C LEU A 355 19.90 -0.82 -32.11
N THR A 356 20.29 0.20 -32.88
CA THR A 356 19.53 1.45 -33.03
C THR A 356 19.02 1.66 -34.45
N GLY A 357 18.05 2.54 -34.63
CA GLY A 357 17.55 2.94 -35.96
C GLY A 357 16.60 1.94 -36.60
N LEU A 358 15.96 1.10 -35.78
CA LEU A 358 15.02 0.07 -36.22
C LEU A 358 13.65 0.69 -36.51
N SER A 359 12.98 0.19 -37.56
CA SER A 359 11.58 0.54 -37.84
C SER A 359 10.63 -0.19 -36.89
N ALA A 360 9.38 0.25 -36.79
CA ALA A 360 8.34 -0.56 -36.15
C ALA A 360 8.04 -1.81 -36.99
N GLY A 361 7.75 -2.94 -36.34
CA GLY A 361 7.47 -4.22 -36.99
C GLY A 361 8.36 -5.37 -36.52
N SER A 362 8.19 -6.52 -37.18
CA SER A 362 8.98 -7.72 -36.90
C SER A 362 10.35 -7.65 -37.56
N HIS A 363 11.37 -8.06 -36.81
CA HIS A 363 12.77 -8.07 -37.18
C HIS A 363 13.42 -9.37 -36.74
N GLN A 364 14.50 -9.76 -37.39
CA GLN A 364 15.36 -10.88 -36.98
C GLN A 364 16.77 -10.37 -36.73
N VAL A 365 17.36 -10.71 -35.58
CA VAL A 365 18.77 -10.47 -35.29
C VAL A 365 19.56 -11.77 -35.31
N CYS A 366 20.67 -11.80 -36.03
CA CYS A 366 21.66 -12.87 -35.99
C CYS A 366 22.98 -12.33 -35.41
N ALA A 367 23.60 -13.09 -34.51
CA ALA A 367 24.90 -12.76 -33.94
C ALA A 367 25.99 -13.64 -34.56
N TRP A 368 27.17 -13.07 -34.82
CA TRP A 368 28.32 -13.75 -35.40
C TRP A 368 29.54 -13.63 -34.49
N GLY A 369 30.05 -14.75 -34.00
CA GLY A 369 31.34 -14.80 -33.30
C GLY A 369 32.48 -14.69 -34.29
N ILE A 370 33.38 -13.75 -34.05
CA ILE A 370 34.51 -13.50 -34.94
C ILE A 370 35.71 -14.27 -34.43
N ASN A 371 36.17 -15.20 -35.29
CA ASN A 371 37.18 -16.17 -34.94
C ASN A 371 38.51 -15.50 -34.58
N ALA A 372 39.05 -15.85 -33.43
CA ALA A 372 40.34 -15.44 -32.92
C ALA A 372 41.28 -16.65 -32.91
N GLY A 373 41.80 -17.00 -34.09
CA GLY A 373 42.56 -18.22 -34.28
C GLY A 373 42.51 -18.74 -35.71
N ALA A 374 42.71 -20.05 -35.89
CA ALA A 374 42.61 -20.70 -37.19
C ALA A 374 41.16 -21.22 -37.37
N GLY A 375 40.43 -20.73 -38.36
CA GLY A 375 39.02 -21.10 -38.52
C GLY A 375 38.21 -20.06 -39.27
N SER A 376 36.89 -20.21 -39.23
CA SER A 376 35.92 -19.27 -39.82
C SER A 376 35.06 -18.65 -38.72
N ASN A 377 34.57 -17.44 -38.96
CA ASN A 377 33.53 -16.84 -38.10
C ASN A 377 32.30 -17.74 -38.07
N ALA A 378 31.62 -17.78 -36.93
CA ALA A 378 30.43 -18.62 -36.74
C ALA A 378 29.19 -17.76 -36.53
N GLN A 379 28.12 -18.08 -37.26
CA GLN A 379 26.80 -17.56 -36.98
C GLN A 379 26.18 -18.35 -35.82
N PHE A 380 25.67 -17.64 -34.82
CA PHE A 380 24.88 -18.20 -33.73
C PHE A 380 23.39 -18.20 -34.08
N GLN A 381 22.56 -18.85 -33.27
CA GLN A 381 21.11 -18.85 -33.47
C GLN A 381 20.56 -17.42 -33.54
N CYS A 382 19.79 -17.13 -34.58
CA CYS A 382 19.09 -15.86 -34.71
C CYS A 382 17.90 -15.81 -33.76
N ALA A 383 17.49 -14.60 -33.39
CA ALA A 383 16.32 -14.34 -32.57
C ALA A 383 15.37 -13.38 -33.31
N ASP A 384 14.10 -13.76 -33.39
CA ASP A 384 13.05 -12.88 -33.88
C ASP A 384 12.57 -11.96 -32.75
N PHE A 385 12.30 -10.70 -33.07
CA PHE A 385 11.78 -9.71 -32.13
C PHE A 385 10.90 -8.70 -32.85
N THR A 386 10.12 -7.93 -32.09
CA THR A 386 9.24 -6.90 -32.65
C THR A 386 9.52 -5.56 -31.99
N ILE A 387 9.75 -4.53 -32.80
CA ILE A 387 9.72 -3.14 -32.35
C ILE A 387 8.26 -2.69 -32.36
N GLU A 388 7.75 -2.40 -31.16
CA GLU A 388 6.38 -1.93 -30.95
C GLU A 388 6.15 -0.60 -31.70
N GLY A 389 4.94 -0.43 -32.23
CA GLY A 389 4.45 0.80 -32.86
C GLY A 389 2.91 0.83 -32.76
N GLY A 390 2.29 1.97 -33.02
CA GLY A 390 0.84 2.15 -32.93
C GLY A 390 0.38 2.65 -31.55
N ASN A 391 -0.64 1.99 -30.99
CA ASN A 391 -1.36 2.54 -29.83
C ASN A 391 -0.48 2.68 -28.57
N PRO A 392 -0.69 3.72 -27.74
CA PRO A 392 -0.01 3.86 -26.46
C PRO A 392 -0.21 2.66 -25.54
N VAL A 393 0.83 2.34 -24.77
CA VAL A 393 0.89 1.27 -23.77
C VAL A 393 1.22 1.83 -22.41
N GLY A 394 0.84 1.12 -21.36
CA GLY A 394 1.04 1.59 -19.99
C GLY A 394 0.27 0.76 -18.99
N VAL A 395 0.44 1.09 -17.70
CA VAL A 395 -0.24 0.40 -16.60
C VAL A 395 -0.63 1.38 -15.50
N ILE A 396 -1.70 1.03 -14.79
CA ILE A 396 -2.06 1.67 -13.53
C ILE A 396 -1.29 0.96 -12.41
N ASP A 397 -0.29 1.62 -11.83
CA ASP A 397 0.53 1.06 -10.75
C ASP A 397 -0.24 0.99 -9.43
N GLN A 398 -1.03 2.03 -9.12
CA GLN A 398 -1.83 2.10 -7.89
C GLN A 398 -3.01 3.04 -8.05
N VAL A 399 -4.15 2.63 -7.51
CA VAL A 399 -5.27 3.49 -7.13
C VAL A 399 -5.44 3.39 -5.61
N SER A 400 -5.51 4.53 -4.94
CA SER A 400 -5.81 4.62 -3.51
C SER A 400 -6.83 5.72 -3.28
N ASN A 401 -7.84 5.46 -2.46
CA ASN A 401 -8.87 6.42 -2.12
C ASN A 401 -8.80 6.81 -0.64
N ALA A 402 -9.14 8.07 -0.38
CA ALA A 402 -9.44 8.60 0.94
C ALA A 402 -10.83 9.24 0.88
N ILE A 403 -11.29 9.77 2.03
CA ILE A 403 -12.64 10.30 2.18
C ILE A 403 -13.03 11.21 1.01
N ASP A 404 -12.25 12.21 0.59
CA ASP A 404 -12.63 13.14 -0.50
C ASP A 404 -11.73 13.11 -1.75
N THR A 405 -10.81 12.15 -1.80
CA THR A 405 -9.77 12.13 -2.82
C THR A 405 -9.49 10.74 -3.35
N VAL A 406 -9.23 10.63 -4.65
CA VAL A 406 -8.72 9.41 -5.29
C VAL A 406 -7.36 9.72 -5.89
N SER A 407 -6.32 9.07 -5.40
CA SER A 407 -4.96 9.19 -5.93
C SER A 407 -4.66 8.04 -6.87
N VAL A 408 -4.05 8.37 -8.00
CA VAL A 408 -3.70 7.44 -9.06
C VAL A 408 -2.25 7.65 -9.43
N ARG A 409 -1.52 6.56 -9.67
CA ARG A 409 -0.21 6.60 -10.32
C ARG A 409 -0.06 5.47 -11.32
N GLY A 410 0.79 5.67 -12.31
CA GLY A 410 1.13 4.69 -13.32
C GLY A 410 2.16 5.25 -14.30
N TRP A 411 2.34 4.56 -15.43
CA TRP A 411 3.17 5.05 -16.52
C TRP A 411 2.49 4.80 -17.86
N ALA A 412 2.82 5.62 -18.85
CA ALA A 412 2.28 5.54 -20.20
C ALA A 412 3.36 5.94 -21.22
N ILE A 413 3.50 5.16 -22.27
CA ILE A 413 4.42 5.38 -23.39
C ILE A 413 3.62 5.24 -24.69
N ASP A 414 3.85 6.14 -25.64
CA ASP A 414 3.46 5.93 -27.03
C ASP A 414 4.65 5.33 -27.78
N PRO A 415 4.54 4.12 -28.35
CA PRO A 415 5.67 3.44 -28.96
C PRO A 415 6.26 4.18 -30.18
N ASP A 416 5.51 5.12 -30.77
CA ASP A 416 5.93 5.89 -31.94
C ASP A 416 6.72 7.18 -31.60
N THR A 417 6.85 7.54 -30.32
CA THR A 417 7.62 8.72 -29.87
C THR A 417 8.34 8.55 -28.53
N THR A 418 9.43 9.28 -28.31
CA THR A 418 10.09 9.37 -26.99
C THR A 418 9.50 10.45 -26.09
N ALA A 419 8.63 11.32 -26.63
CA ALA A 419 7.99 12.36 -25.86
C ALA A 419 6.96 11.79 -24.86
N ALA A 420 6.88 12.40 -23.68
CA ALA A 420 5.86 12.07 -22.70
C ALA A 420 4.44 12.26 -23.25
N VAL A 421 3.54 11.32 -22.98
CA VAL A 421 2.16 11.36 -23.48
C VAL A 421 1.16 11.91 -22.47
N THR A 422 0.04 12.42 -22.99
CA THR A 422 -1.07 12.90 -22.17
C THR A 422 -1.98 11.73 -21.79
N VAL A 423 -2.30 11.61 -20.50
CA VAL A 423 -3.25 10.64 -19.96
C VAL A 423 -4.51 11.35 -19.45
N ARG A 424 -5.68 10.80 -19.79
CA ARG A 424 -6.97 11.22 -19.25
C ARG A 424 -7.42 10.19 -18.22
N VAL A 425 -7.71 10.65 -17.02
CA VAL A 425 -8.25 9.81 -15.96
C VAL A 425 -9.76 9.99 -15.89
N GLN A 426 -10.47 8.91 -16.17
CA GLN A 426 -11.91 8.86 -16.26
C GLN A 426 -12.47 8.12 -15.05
N ILE A 427 -13.55 8.65 -14.48
CA ILE A 427 -14.36 7.96 -13.48
C ILE A 427 -15.75 7.80 -14.07
N ASP A 428 -16.21 6.55 -14.16
CA ASP A 428 -17.49 6.15 -14.76
C ASP A 428 -17.69 6.70 -16.18
N GLY A 429 -16.61 6.68 -16.97
CA GLY A 429 -16.59 7.17 -18.35
C GLY A 429 -16.44 8.69 -18.51
N VAL A 430 -16.43 9.46 -17.42
CA VAL A 430 -16.27 10.93 -17.46
C VAL A 430 -14.83 11.32 -17.10
N THR A 431 -14.16 12.08 -17.96
CA THR A 431 -12.82 12.62 -17.68
C THR A 431 -12.87 13.57 -16.49
N LYS A 432 -12.19 13.21 -15.40
CA LYS A 432 -12.06 14.02 -14.18
C LYS A 432 -10.74 14.77 -14.11
N ALA A 433 -9.70 14.24 -14.75
CA ALA A 433 -8.38 14.87 -14.82
C ALA A 433 -7.66 14.52 -16.13
N THR A 434 -6.75 15.39 -16.55
CA THR A 434 -5.84 15.18 -17.67
C THR A 434 -4.43 15.55 -17.20
N TRP A 435 -3.49 14.63 -17.35
CA TRP A 435 -2.10 14.80 -16.90
C TRP A 435 -1.13 14.46 -18.02
N THR A 436 0.10 14.96 -17.94
CA THR A 436 1.20 14.48 -18.78
C THR A 436 2.01 13.46 -18.00
N ALA A 437 2.33 12.33 -18.63
CA ALA A 437 3.15 11.29 -18.02
C ALA A 437 4.64 11.66 -18.17
N ASN A 438 5.10 12.73 -17.52
CA ASN A 438 6.47 13.25 -17.67
C ASN A 438 7.33 13.09 -16.41
N ALA A 439 6.79 12.52 -15.33
CA ALA A 439 7.55 12.27 -14.11
C ALA A 439 8.46 11.02 -14.27
N THR A 440 9.49 10.92 -13.44
CA THR A 440 10.51 9.87 -13.54
C THR A 440 10.08 8.58 -12.83
N LYS A 441 9.95 7.47 -13.58
CA LYS A 441 9.84 6.10 -13.04
C LYS A 441 11.19 5.39 -13.17
N THR A 442 11.94 5.35 -12.08
CA THR A 442 13.28 4.72 -12.04
C THR A 442 13.25 3.30 -12.61
N GLY A 443 14.13 3.04 -13.59
CA GLY A 443 14.30 1.72 -14.19
C GLY A 443 13.35 1.42 -15.34
N LEU A 444 12.45 2.34 -15.70
CA LEU A 444 11.56 2.16 -16.85
C LEU A 444 12.34 2.07 -18.17
N ASN A 445 13.37 2.88 -18.36
CA ASN A 445 14.25 2.81 -19.53
C ASN A 445 15.05 1.51 -19.59
N ALA A 446 15.35 0.88 -18.45
CA ALA A 446 15.99 -0.43 -18.45
C ALA A 446 15.01 -1.51 -18.95
N ALA A 447 13.72 -1.40 -18.62
CA ALA A 447 12.67 -2.32 -19.06
C ALA A 447 12.17 -2.04 -20.49
N LYS A 448 12.16 -0.77 -20.91
CA LYS A 448 11.74 -0.26 -22.22
C LYS A 448 12.84 0.66 -22.78
N PRO A 449 13.94 0.10 -23.31
CA PRO A 449 15.10 0.87 -23.76
C PRO A 449 14.77 1.97 -24.76
N GLY A 450 15.25 3.19 -24.52
CA GLY A 450 15.25 4.28 -25.52
C GLY A 450 14.12 5.28 -25.34
N PHE A 451 13.15 5.00 -24.47
CA PHE A 451 12.11 5.96 -24.09
C PHE A 451 12.56 6.91 -22.98
N GLY A 452 13.56 6.53 -22.17
CA GLY A 452 13.91 7.24 -20.94
C GLY A 452 12.97 6.92 -19.77
N ASP A 453 13.29 7.41 -18.57
CA ASP A 453 12.49 7.12 -17.36
C ASP A 453 11.30 8.08 -17.18
N ALA A 454 11.22 9.17 -17.96
CA ALA A 454 10.29 10.27 -17.79
C ALA A 454 8.89 10.00 -18.38
N HIS A 455 8.27 8.88 -17.99
CA HIS A 455 6.97 8.42 -18.51
C HIS A 455 5.95 8.09 -17.41
N GLN A 456 6.15 8.59 -16.19
CA GLN A 456 5.24 8.39 -15.07
C GLN A 456 4.17 9.47 -15.03
N TYR A 457 2.93 9.08 -14.73
CA TYR A 457 1.86 9.97 -14.31
C TYR A 457 1.47 9.68 -12.85
N SER A 458 1.14 10.74 -12.12
CA SER A 458 0.53 10.63 -10.80
C SER A 458 -0.28 11.87 -10.48
N GLY A 459 -1.38 11.70 -9.78
CA GLY A 459 -2.16 12.83 -9.30
C GLY A 459 -3.34 12.41 -8.44
N THR A 460 -4.00 13.42 -7.88
CA THR A 460 -5.15 13.26 -6.99
C THR A 460 -6.37 13.92 -7.60
N ILE A 461 -7.50 13.22 -7.56
CA ILE A 461 -8.80 13.65 -8.06
C ILE A 461 -9.70 13.93 -6.86
N THR A 462 -10.29 15.11 -6.82
CA THR A 462 -11.28 15.53 -5.81
C THR A 462 -12.70 15.47 -6.37
N GLY A 463 -13.72 15.48 -5.51
CA GLY A 463 -15.13 15.60 -5.94
C GLY A 463 -15.67 14.34 -6.63
N VAL A 464 -15.13 13.18 -6.25
CA VAL A 464 -15.70 11.88 -6.62
C VAL A 464 -16.84 11.59 -5.66
N ALA A 465 -18.01 11.18 -6.17
CA ALA A 465 -19.17 10.87 -5.34
C ALA A 465 -18.91 9.63 -4.45
N PRO A 466 -19.69 9.40 -3.39
CA PRO A 466 -19.57 8.18 -2.58
C PRO A 466 -20.11 6.95 -3.31
N GLY A 467 -19.64 5.77 -2.90
CA GLY A 467 -20.09 4.49 -3.48
C GLY A 467 -19.11 3.87 -4.47
N ASN A 468 -19.63 2.97 -5.32
CA ASN A 468 -18.85 2.17 -6.25
C ASN A 468 -18.56 2.94 -7.54
N HIS A 469 -17.30 2.96 -7.96
CA HIS A 469 -16.82 3.65 -9.14
C HIS A 469 -15.87 2.79 -9.96
N GLN A 470 -15.79 3.07 -11.25
CA GLN A 470 -14.76 2.54 -12.13
C GLN A 470 -13.84 3.66 -12.59
N LEU A 471 -12.55 3.51 -12.31
CA LEU A 471 -11.51 4.39 -12.80
C LEU A 471 -10.85 3.79 -14.03
N CYS A 472 -10.82 4.49 -15.14
CA CYS A 472 -10.07 4.11 -16.34
C CYS A 472 -9.03 5.18 -16.66
N VAL A 473 -7.84 4.76 -17.11
CA VAL A 473 -6.82 5.68 -17.62
C VAL A 473 -6.69 5.47 -19.13
N VAL A 474 -6.83 6.56 -19.89
CA VAL A 474 -6.71 6.56 -21.35
C VAL A 474 -5.52 7.40 -21.76
N ALA A 475 -4.53 6.80 -22.41
CA ALA A 475 -3.41 7.52 -22.99
C ALA A 475 -3.77 8.04 -24.38
N THR A 476 -3.36 9.27 -24.65
CA THR A 476 -3.53 9.93 -25.94
C THR A 476 -2.41 9.49 -26.88
N ASN A 477 -2.77 9.12 -28.11
CA ASN A 477 -1.80 8.82 -29.16
C ASN A 477 -1.13 10.12 -29.61
N ALA A 478 0.16 10.26 -29.31
CA ALA A 478 0.97 11.45 -29.54
C ALA A 478 1.71 11.41 -30.88
N ALA A 479 1.95 10.22 -31.47
CA ALA A 479 2.63 10.06 -32.75
C ALA A 479 2.13 8.82 -33.52
N GLY A 480 2.62 8.66 -34.76
CA GLY A 480 2.29 7.49 -35.58
C GLY A 480 0.83 7.41 -36.03
N SER A 481 0.43 6.22 -36.52
CA SER A 481 -0.92 5.96 -37.03
C SER A 481 -1.83 5.28 -36.01
N GLY A 482 -1.41 5.23 -34.74
CA GLY A 482 -2.20 4.66 -33.65
C GLY A 482 -3.43 5.50 -33.28
N SER A 483 -4.09 5.07 -32.21
CA SER A 483 -5.26 5.69 -31.63
C SER A 483 -5.16 5.71 -30.11
N ASP A 484 -5.92 6.58 -29.46
CA ASP A 484 -5.98 6.67 -28.01
C ASP A 484 -6.34 5.30 -27.39
N ALA A 485 -5.63 4.93 -26.33
CA ALA A 485 -5.71 3.59 -25.76
C ALA A 485 -6.06 3.62 -24.27
N THR A 486 -7.03 2.81 -23.88
CA THR A 486 -7.31 2.55 -22.46
C THR A 486 -6.23 1.63 -21.89
N LEU A 487 -5.41 2.17 -20.99
CA LEU A 487 -4.30 1.47 -20.34
C LEU A 487 -4.78 0.45 -19.30
N GLY A 488 -5.97 0.67 -18.77
CA GLY A 488 -6.63 -0.22 -17.82
C GLY A 488 -7.79 0.46 -17.10
N CYS A 489 -8.62 -0.35 -16.46
CA CYS A 489 -9.68 0.10 -15.56
C CYS A 489 -9.58 -0.63 -14.22
N GLN A 490 -9.77 0.08 -13.12
CA GLN A 490 -9.83 -0.46 -11.77
C GLN A 490 -11.11 0.00 -11.08
N SER A 491 -11.82 -0.95 -10.48
CA SER A 491 -12.97 -0.65 -9.62
C SER A 491 -12.49 -0.28 -8.22
N PHE A 492 -13.13 0.72 -7.63
CA PHE A 492 -12.89 1.12 -6.24
C PHE A 492 -14.20 1.59 -5.61
N THR A 493 -14.26 1.58 -4.28
CA THR A 493 -15.45 2.00 -3.52
C THR A 493 -15.06 3.13 -2.58
N ARG A 494 -15.63 4.33 -2.75
CA ARG A 494 -15.58 5.38 -1.72
C ARG A 494 -16.51 5.00 -0.58
N GLN A 495 -16.04 5.25 0.65
CA GLN A 495 -16.86 5.07 1.85
C GLN A 495 -18.18 5.83 1.71
N THR A 496 -19.25 5.21 2.18
CA THR A 496 -20.58 5.79 2.16
C THR A 496 -21.43 5.26 3.30
N GLY A 497 -22.38 6.06 3.79
CA GLY A 497 -23.32 5.65 4.83
C GLY A 497 -23.90 6.83 5.60
N SER A 498 -24.91 6.59 6.44
CA SER A 498 -25.47 7.66 7.25
C SER A 498 -24.43 8.24 8.24
N PRO A 499 -24.55 9.52 8.64
CA PRO A 499 -23.60 10.13 9.57
C PRO A 499 -23.53 9.40 10.91
N ASN A 500 -22.33 9.24 11.46
CA ASN A 500 -22.19 8.87 12.86
C ASN A 500 -22.58 10.08 13.72
N LEU A 501 -23.40 9.84 14.73
CA LEU A 501 -23.83 10.84 15.70
C LEU A 501 -23.53 10.32 17.10
N ASN A 502 -22.92 11.17 17.92
CA ASN A 502 -22.68 10.88 19.32
C ASN A 502 -23.05 12.07 20.21
N VAL A 503 -23.70 11.77 21.33
CA VAL A 503 -24.04 12.74 22.36
C VAL A 503 -23.04 12.65 23.50
N ASP A 504 -22.22 13.68 23.66
CA ASP A 504 -21.29 13.79 24.79
C ASP A 504 -22.03 14.19 26.08
N GLN A 505 -23.03 15.07 25.95
CA GLN A 505 -23.80 15.59 27.08
C GLN A 505 -25.15 16.13 26.62
N ALA A 506 -26.22 15.80 27.33
CA ALA A 506 -27.52 16.48 27.24
C ALA A 506 -28.06 16.66 28.66
N VAL A 507 -28.05 17.90 29.17
CA VAL A 507 -28.40 18.20 30.57
C VAL A 507 -29.11 19.53 30.72
N SER A 508 -30.01 19.60 31.69
CA SER A 508 -30.71 20.82 32.09
C SER A 508 -30.20 21.25 33.47
N LYS A 509 -29.38 22.30 33.51
CA LYS A 509 -28.83 22.85 34.77
C LYS A 509 -29.71 23.96 35.37
N SER A 510 -30.57 24.54 34.54
CA SER A 510 -31.51 25.59 34.93
C SER A 510 -32.88 25.25 34.33
N PRO A 511 -33.97 25.49 35.06
CA PRO A 511 -35.32 25.19 34.59
C PRO A 511 -35.62 25.91 33.28
N GLY A 512 -36.33 25.20 32.42
CA GLY A 512 -36.74 25.68 31.11
C GLY A 512 -35.61 25.75 30.08
N THR A 513 -34.43 25.20 30.39
CA THR A 513 -33.28 25.19 29.48
C THR A 513 -32.63 23.80 29.40
N MET A 514 -31.96 23.52 28.28
CA MET A 514 -31.19 22.31 28.07
C MET A 514 -29.93 22.65 27.28
N THR A 515 -28.79 22.13 27.72
CA THR A 515 -27.51 22.23 26.98
C THR A 515 -27.15 20.87 26.41
N ILE A 516 -26.81 20.86 25.13
CA ILE A 516 -26.52 19.68 24.34
C ILE A 516 -25.13 19.85 23.74
N ARG A 517 -24.29 18.84 23.88
CA ARG A 517 -22.96 18.74 23.26
C ARG A 517 -22.78 17.36 22.68
N GLY A 518 -22.11 17.30 21.55
CA GLY A 518 -21.84 16.04 20.86
C GLY A 518 -20.97 16.28 19.66
N TRP A 519 -20.83 15.26 18.83
CA TRP A 519 -20.13 15.34 17.57
C TRP A 519 -20.84 14.51 16.52
N SER A 520 -20.60 14.84 15.26
CA SER A 520 -21.08 14.04 14.14
C SER A 520 -20.06 14.04 13.02
N ILE A 521 -19.85 12.87 12.40
CA ILE A 521 -18.96 12.66 11.27
C ILE A 521 -19.74 11.90 10.21
N ASP A 522 -19.71 12.41 8.99
CA ASP A 522 -20.38 11.81 7.85
C ASP A 522 -19.37 11.01 7.01
N PRO A 523 -19.54 9.68 6.84
CA PRO A 523 -18.60 8.87 6.07
C PRO A 523 -18.58 9.19 4.57
N ASP A 524 -19.47 10.05 4.07
CA ASP A 524 -19.52 10.47 2.67
C ASP A 524 -18.67 11.73 2.36
N THR A 525 -18.26 12.49 3.38
CA THR A 525 -17.49 13.75 3.22
C THR A 525 -16.57 14.09 4.41
N ALA A 526 -15.43 14.73 4.17
CA ALA A 526 -14.59 15.26 5.25
C ALA A 526 -15.19 16.52 5.91
N ALA A 527 -16.14 17.19 5.25
CA ALA A 527 -16.77 18.39 5.76
C ALA A 527 -17.70 18.08 6.94
N SER A 528 -17.82 19.02 7.88
CA SER A 528 -18.77 18.87 8.98
C SER A 528 -20.21 18.96 8.52
N VAL A 529 -21.08 18.19 9.18
CA VAL A 529 -22.50 18.08 8.85
C VAL A 529 -23.40 18.81 9.85
N ARG A 530 -24.67 18.97 9.47
CA ARG A 530 -25.67 19.67 10.27
C ARG A 530 -26.38 18.69 11.20
N VAL A 531 -26.49 19.08 12.47
CA VAL A 531 -27.25 18.34 13.49
C VAL A 531 -28.45 19.18 13.91
N ASP A 532 -29.65 18.61 13.78
CA ASP A 532 -30.90 19.21 14.24
C ASP A 532 -31.33 18.61 15.57
N ALA A 533 -31.84 19.47 16.45
CA ALA A 533 -32.42 19.08 17.73
C ALA A 533 -33.94 19.24 17.69
N TYR A 534 -34.61 18.18 18.11
CA TYR A 534 -36.05 18.09 18.29
C TYR A 534 -36.34 17.87 19.76
N VAL A 535 -37.29 18.63 20.30
CA VAL A 535 -37.80 18.41 21.66
C VAL A 535 -39.29 18.10 21.56
N ASP A 536 -39.70 16.99 22.16
CA ASP A 536 -41.07 16.47 22.15
C ASP A 536 -41.66 16.43 20.72
N GLY A 537 -40.87 15.92 19.78
CA GLY A 537 -41.23 15.79 18.37
C GLY A 537 -41.15 17.08 17.54
N THR A 538 -40.89 18.23 18.15
CA THR A 538 -40.81 19.53 17.44
C THR A 538 -39.37 19.97 17.25
N ARG A 539 -39.00 20.37 16.02
CA ARG A 539 -37.66 20.90 15.73
C ARG A 539 -37.44 22.24 16.43
N VAL A 540 -36.52 22.29 17.39
CA VAL A 540 -36.24 23.50 18.18
C VAL A 540 -34.97 24.23 17.74
N LYS A 541 -33.96 23.51 17.21
CA LYS A 541 -32.67 24.12 16.82
C LYS A 541 -31.93 23.28 15.79
N GLY A 542 -30.95 23.89 15.13
CA GLY A 542 -30.00 23.17 14.28
C GLY A 542 -28.66 23.87 14.25
N ARG A 543 -27.58 23.10 14.19
CA ARG A 543 -26.22 23.63 14.18
C ARG A 543 -25.30 22.75 13.33
N LYS A 544 -24.37 23.37 12.60
CA LYS A 544 -23.26 22.65 11.98
C LYS A 544 -22.31 22.15 13.07
N ALA A 545 -21.85 20.91 12.96
CA ALA A 545 -20.88 20.34 13.88
C ALA A 545 -19.46 20.77 13.50
N ASP A 546 -19.18 22.07 13.47
CA ASP A 546 -17.92 22.64 12.97
C ASP A 546 -16.93 23.04 14.07
N MET A 547 -17.24 22.74 15.34
CA MET A 547 -16.37 23.07 16.45
C MET A 547 -15.22 22.06 16.59
N PRO A 548 -14.03 22.49 17.04
CA PRO A 548 -12.87 21.62 17.18
C PRO A 548 -12.97 20.70 18.41
N LYS A 549 -12.69 19.41 18.21
CA LYS A 549 -12.43 18.41 19.25
C LYS A 549 -11.22 17.57 18.85
N ALA A 550 -10.06 17.88 19.42
CA ALA A 550 -8.77 17.31 19.00
C ALA A 550 -8.74 15.77 18.97
N SER A 551 -9.44 15.11 19.90
CA SER A 551 -9.52 13.65 19.95
C SER A 551 -10.17 13.03 18.70
N LEU A 552 -11.04 13.76 17.99
CA LEU A 552 -11.67 13.25 16.77
C LEU A 552 -10.70 13.12 15.61
N ALA A 553 -9.76 14.06 15.46
CA ALA A 553 -8.73 13.97 14.41
C ALA A 553 -7.83 12.74 14.59
N THR A 554 -7.66 12.28 15.84
CA THR A 554 -6.90 11.07 16.17
C THR A 554 -7.73 9.81 15.96
N ALA A 555 -9.00 9.80 16.39
CA ALA A 555 -9.88 8.64 16.28
C ALA A 555 -10.37 8.39 14.85
N PHE A 556 -10.53 9.45 14.05
CA PHE A 556 -11.01 9.42 12.67
C PHE A 556 -10.04 10.19 11.75
N PRO A 557 -8.87 9.62 11.43
CA PRO A 557 -7.91 10.24 10.54
C PRO A 557 -8.54 10.59 9.18
N GLY A 558 -8.26 11.79 8.67
CA GLY A 558 -8.79 12.30 7.40
C GLY A 558 -9.97 13.27 7.51
N TYR A 559 -10.74 13.23 8.61
CA TYR A 559 -11.87 14.14 8.85
C TYR A 559 -11.47 15.44 9.56
N GLY A 560 -10.38 15.41 10.33
CA GLY A 560 -9.93 16.54 11.14
C GLY A 560 -10.72 16.71 12.45
N ALA A 561 -10.47 17.79 13.16
CA ALA A 561 -11.02 18.00 14.51
C ALA A 561 -12.40 18.69 14.52
N ASN A 562 -12.79 19.33 13.43
CA ASN A 562 -13.93 20.27 13.38
C ASN A 562 -15.26 19.56 13.15
N HIS A 563 -15.60 18.63 14.05
CA HIS A 563 -16.78 17.76 13.97
C HIS A 563 -17.65 17.81 15.23
N GLN A 564 -17.39 18.74 16.15
CA GLN A 564 -18.15 18.91 17.39
C GLN A 564 -19.26 19.95 17.24
N PHE A 565 -20.37 19.77 17.97
CA PHE A 565 -21.41 20.78 18.14
C PHE A 565 -21.71 21.03 19.62
N SER A 566 -22.19 22.23 19.90
CA SER A 566 -22.80 22.60 21.19
C SER A 566 -24.03 23.45 20.92
N MET A 567 -25.15 23.19 21.55
CA MET A 567 -26.33 24.04 21.42
C MET A 567 -27.10 24.10 22.73
N SER A 568 -27.77 25.23 22.96
CA SER A 568 -28.68 25.40 24.09
C SER A 568 -30.10 25.65 23.58
N VAL A 569 -31.05 24.95 24.18
CA VAL A 569 -32.49 25.08 23.99
C VAL A 569 -33.06 25.78 25.21
N SER A 570 -34.03 26.67 25.00
CA SER A 570 -34.72 27.44 26.04
C SER A 570 -36.22 27.43 25.78
N GLY A 571 -37.02 27.81 26.77
CA GLY A 571 -38.48 27.79 26.67
C GLY A 571 -39.07 26.40 26.85
N LEU A 572 -38.31 25.50 27.50
CA LEU A 572 -38.82 24.20 27.94
C LEU A 572 -39.74 24.40 29.14
N THR A 573 -40.64 23.44 29.37
CA THR A 573 -41.50 23.47 30.54
C THR A 573 -40.68 23.02 31.76
N PRO A 574 -40.51 23.85 32.80
CA PRO A 574 -39.80 23.45 34.02
C PRO A 574 -40.39 22.17 34.66
N SER A 575 -39.54 21.43 35.40
CA SER A 575 -39.89 20.19 36.12
C SER A 575 -40.39 19.01 35.30
N VAL A 576 -40.68 19.20 34.01
CA VAL A 576 -41.15 18.14 33.12
C VAL A 576 -39.95 17.54 32.37
N PRO A 577 -39.74 16.21 32.40
CA PRO A 577 -38.74 15.59 31.54
C PRO A 577 -39.15 15.71 30.07
N HIS A 578 -38.20 16.08 29.22
CA HIS A 578 -38.42 16.29 27.80
C HIS A 578 -37.72 15.21 26.97
N GLU A 579 -38.33 14.78 25.88
CA GLU A 579 -37.66 13.90 24.91
C GLU A 579 -36.81 14.75 23.97
N LEU A 580 -35.49 14.54 23.99
CA LEU A 580 -34.56 15.12 23.04
C LEU A 580 -34.25 14.09 21.95
N CYS A 581 -34.55 14.41 20.70
CA CYS A 581 -34.04 13.68 19.54
C CYS A 581 -33.07 14.56 18.75
N LEU A 582 -31.89 14.02 18.47
CA LEU A 582 -30.90 14.64 17.58
C LEU A 582 -30.87 13.91 16.25
N ALA A 583 -30.82 14.67 15.16
CA ALA A 583 -30.73 14.17 13.81
C ALA A 583 -29.48 14.73 13.12
N ALA A 584 -28.47 13.90 12.89
CA ALA A 584 -27.35 14.25 12.03
C ALA A 584 -27.77 14.02 10.57
N LEU A 585 -27.79 15.09 9.78
CA LEU A 585 -28.23 15.05 8.40
C LEU A 585 -27.07 14.70 7.49
N ASP A 586 -27.26 13.69 6.65
CA ASP A 586 -26.34 13.35 5.58
C ASP A 586 -26.18 14.55 4.63
N ALA A 587 -24.95 15.00 4.44
CA ALA A 587 -24.63 16.09 3.52
C ALA A 587 -24.46 15.62 2.07
N VAL A 588 -24.10 14.35 1.84
CA VAL A 588 -23.73 13.79 0.55
C VAL A 588 -24.06 12.30 0.49
N GLY A 589 -24.86 11.83 -0.47
CA GLY A 589 -25.10 10.38 -0.67
C GLY A 589 -26.56 9.97 -0.48
N GLY A 590 -27.33 10.75 0.29
CA GLY A 590 -28.78 10.56 0.40
C GLY A 590 -29.19 9.42 1.33
N ASN A 591 -28.31 9.02 2.25
CA ASN A 591 -28.48 8.01 3.29
C ASN A 591 -29.37 8.47 4.46
N GLY A 592 -30.04 9.62 4.33
CA GLY A 592 -31.02 10.13 5.28
C GLY A 592 -30.38 10.81 6.50
N ALA A 593 -30.97 10.63 7.67
CA ALA A 593 -30.46 11.20 8.91
C ALA A 593 -30.27 10.12 9.97
N THR A 594 -29.21 10.23 10.75
CA THR A 594 -28.99 9.38 11.91
C THR A 594 -29.64 10.01 13.13
N TRP A 595 -30.57 9.27 13.74
CA TRP A 595 -31.36 9.72 14.88
C TRP A 595 -30.84 9.12 16.18
N GLN A 596 -30.74 9.96 17.21
CA GLN A 596 -30.50 9.52 18.58
C GLN A 596 -31.42 10.27 19.53
N CYS A 597 -32.28 9.53 20.24
CA CYS A 597 -33.25 10.09 21.17
C CYS A 597 -32.93 9.70 22.62
N MET A 598 -33.21 10.61 23.55
CA MET A 598 -33.04 10.40 24.98
C MET A 598 -33.96 11.31 25.79
N THR A 599 -34.35 10.87 26.99
CA THR A 599 -35.10 11.72 27.92
C THR A 599 -34.13 12.57 28.73
N VAL A 600 -34.38 13.88 28.81
CA VAL A 600 -33.60 14.82 29.60
C VAL A 600 -34.49 15.42 30.68
N ALA A 601 -34.19 15.11 31.94
CA ALA A 601 -34.90 15.64 33.08
C ALA A 601 -34.64 17.16 33.25
N GLN A 602 -35.68 17.91 33.61
CA GLN A 602 -35.54 19.27 34.12
C GLN A 602 -35.23 19.24 35.63
N PRO A 603 -34.53 20.26 36.17
CA PRO A 603 -34.38 20.42 37.61
C PRO A 603 -35.75 20.45 38.31
N THR A 604 -35.82 19.82 39.48
CA THR A 604 -36.98 19.79 40.37
C THR A 604 -36.50 19.57 41.80
N GLY A 605 -37.23 20.05 42.81
CA GLY A 605 -36.84 19.91 44.23
C GLY A 605 -37.26 21.08 45.11
N ASP A 606 -36.86 21.03 46.38
CA ASP A 606 -37.18 22.07 47.36
C ASP A 606 -36.56 23.43 46.98
N PRO A 607 -37.25 24.56 47.23
CA PRO A 607 -36.69 25.89 47.07
C PRO A 607 -35.44 26.11 47.95
N VAL A 608 -34.45 26.79 47.40
CA VAL A 608 -33.29 27.25 48.15
C VAL A 608 -33.54 28.66 48.67
N VAL A 609 -33.45 28.82 49.99
CA VAL A 609 -33.53 30.13 50.68
C VAL A 609 -32.17 30.47 51.25
N THR A 610 -31.67 31.66 50.96
CA THR A 610 -30.44 32.20 51.58
C THR A 610 -30.76 33.50 52.29
N ILE A 611 -30.40 33.57 53.56
CA ILE A 611 -30.44 34.82 54.34
C ILE A 611 -29.07 35.49 54.20
N GLU A 612 -29.05 36.70 53.66
CA GLU A 612 -27.81 37.48 53.50
C GLU A 612 -27.61 38.43 54.67
N GLN A 613 -28.70 39.01 55.17
CA GLN A 613 -28.67 39.90 56.31
C GLN A 613 -29.94 39.73 57.14
N ALA A 614 -29.76 39.63 58.45
CA ALA A 614 -30.82 39.75 59.43
C ALA A 614 -30.27 40.57 60.59
N LYS A 615 -30.76 41.80 60.78
CA LYS A 615 -30.23 42.72 61.80
C LYS A 615 -31.30 43.65 62.36
N ALA A 616 -31.19 43.99 63.64
CA ALA A 616 -32.01 45.03 64.23
C ALA A 616 -31.63 46.39 63.62
N THR A 617 -32.63 47.17 63.24
CA THR A 617 -32.43 48.49 62.59
C THR A 617 -32.93 49.63 63.46
N ALA A 618 -33.88 49.36 64.35
CA ALA A 618 -34.35 50.26 65.39
C ALA A 618 -34.89 49.41 66.55
N ILE A 619 -35.14 50.05 67.71
CA ILE A 619 -35.86 49.41 68.81
C ILE A 619 -37.21 48.91 68.26
N GLY A 620 -37.54 47.64 68.51
CA GLY A 620 -38.78 47.03 68.02
C GLY A 620 -38.76 46.53 66.57
N THR A 621 -37.71 46.79 65.80
CA THR A 621 -37.70 46.59 64.35
C THR A 621 -36.48 45.82 63.84
N LEU A 622 -36.75 44.71 63.15
CA LEU A 622 -35.75 43.89 62.47
C LEU A 622 -35.83 44.08 60.95
N SER A 623 -34.70 44.15 60.26
CA SER A 623 -34.66 44.05 58.79
C SER A 623 -34.01 42.74 58.38
N VAL A 624 -34.62 42.06 57.41
CA VAL A 624 -34.10 40.86 56.77
C VAL A 624 -34.00 41.05 55.26
N SER A 625 -32.93 40.54 54.67
CA SER A 625 -32.77 40.46 53.22
C SER A 625 -32.05 39.18 52.81
N GLY A 626 -32.29 38.75 51.58
CA GLY A 626 -31.72 37.54 51.03
C GLY A 626 -32.30 37.22 49.67
N PHE A 627 -32.25 35.95 49.28
CA PHE A 627 -32.88 35.48 48.04
C PHE A 627 -33.51 34.10 48.19
N ALA A 628 -34.47 33.79 47.33
CA ALA A 628 -35.13 32.51 47.23
C ALA A 628 -35.27 32.08 45.76
N VAL A 629 -34.83 30.86 45.46
CA VAL A 629 -34.88 30.27 44.11
C VAL A 629 -35.50 28.88 44.21
N ASP A 630 -36.48 28.59 43.37
CA ASP A 630 -37.14 27.29 43.31
C ASP A 630 -36.75 26.58 42.01
N PRO A 631 -36.18 25.36 42.04
CA PRO A 631 -35.78 24.64 40.85
C PRO A 631 -36.90 24.31 39.87
N ASP A 632 -38.16 24.38 40.29
CA ASP A 632 -39.34 24.06 39.49
C ASP A 632 -39.89 25.22 38.67
N MET A 633 -39.37 26.43 38.81
CA MET A 633 -39.88 27.60 38.08
C MET A 633 -38.80 28.65 37.84
N VAL A 634 -38.99 29.47 36.82
CA VAL A 634 -38.12 30.63 36.53
C VAL A 634 -38.66 31.94 37.10
N THR A 635 -39.90 31.94 37.62
CA THR A 635 -40.51 33.13 38.22
C THR A 635 -40.25 33.19 39.72
N PRO A 636 -40.34 34.38 40.35
CA PRO A 636 -39.99 34.54 41.76
C PRO A 636 -41.00 33.87 42.70
N VAL A 637 -40.51 33.20 43.75
CA VAL A 637 -41.36 32.50 44.73
C VAL A 637 -41.85 33.40 45.86
N ALA A 638 -43.00 33.02 46.43
CA ALA A 638 -43.50 33.63 47.66
C ALA A 638 -42.65 33.20 48.86
N VAL A 639 -42.30 34.15 49.71
CA VAL A 639 -41.58 33.91 50.97
C VAL A 639 -42.40 34.41 52.16
N SER A 640 -42.36 33.67 53.25
CA SER A 640 -42.99 34.03 54.53
C SER A 640 -41.94 34.14 55.62
N PHE A 641 -42.20 35.00 56.60
CA PHE A 641 -41.30 35.33 57.70
C PHE A 641 -41.93 34.91 59.02
N THR A 642 -41.16 34.27 59.89
CA THR A 642 -41.53 34.05 61.29
C THR A 642 -40.44 34.55 62.23
N VAL A 643 -40.86 35.03 63.41
CA VAL A 643 -40.00 35.38 64.54
C VAL A 643 -40.43 34.50 65.71
N ASP A 644 -39.51 33.66 66.19
CA ASP A 644 -39.75 32.65 67.24
C ASP A 644 -40.97 31.76 66.95
N GLY A 645 -41.14 31.38 65.67
CA GLY A 645 -42.25 30.57 65.20
C GLY A 645 -43.57 31.31 64.99
N THR A 646 -43.66 32.60 65.35
CA THR A 646 -44.85 33.44 65.13
C THR A 646 -44.77 34.15 63.77
N ALA A 647 -45.87 34.17 63.02
CA ALA A 647 -45.92 34.83 61.71
C ALA A 647 -45.63 36.34 61.81
N ALA A 648 -44.64 36.81 61.04
CA ALA A 648 -44.18 38.19 61.02
C ALA A 648 -44.40 38.90 59.67
N GLY A 649 -44.87 38.17 58.64
CA GLY A 649 -45.27 38.73 57.34
C GLY A 649 -44.97 37.80 56.18
N SER A 650 -45.18 38.28 54.96
CA SER A 650 -44.78 37.59 53.72
C SER A 650 -44.54 38.59 52.59
N THR A 651 -43.79 38.17 51.58
CA THR A 651 -43.58 38.92 50.33
C THR A 651 -43.33 37.94 49.17
N VAL A 652 -43.11 38.47 47.97
CA VAL A 652 -42.59 37.69 46.83
C VAL A 652 -41.13 38.09 46.67
N ALA A 653 -40.24 37.11 46.48
CA ALA A 653 -38.81 37.33 46.34
C ALA A 653 -38.44 37.91 44.95
N LYS A 654 -39.04 39.04 44.57
CA LYS A 654 -38.91 39.67 43.24
C LYS A 654 -37.87 40.79 43.17
N ALA A 655 -37.19 41.11 44.26
CA ALA A 655 -36.16 42.14 44.28
C ALA A 655 -34.91 41.66 43.54
N ASP A 656 -34.07 42.59 43.09
CA ASP A 656 -32.81 42.21 42.46
C ASP A 656 -31.80 41.69 43.50
N SER A 657 -31.23 40.52 43.23
CA SER A 657 -30.12 39.93 43.99
C SER A 657 -28.99 39.55 43.03
N ALA A 658 -27.86 40.24 43.16
CA ALA A 658 -26.64 39.92 42.42
C ALA A 658 -26.08 38.55 42.84
N ALA A 659 -26.26 38.16 44.11
CA ALA A 659 -25.85 36.86 44.61
C ALA A 659 -26.68 35.73 43.98
N ALA A 660 -28.00 35.91 43.88
CA ALA A 660 -28.88 34.96 43.19
C ALA A 660 -28.49 34.82 41.72
N ALA A 661 -28.32 35.93 40.99
CA ALA A 661 -27.90 35.90 39.59
C ALA A 661 -26.53 35.24 39.39
N SER A 662 -25.59 35.45 40.30
CA SER A 662 -24.26 34.83 40.23
C SER A 662 -24.27 33.33 40.53
N ARG A 663 -25.08 32.88 41.50
CA ARG A 663 -25.12 31.48 41.93
C ARG A 663 -26.07 30.63 41.10
N TYR A 664 -27.12 31.26 40.56
CA TYR A 664 -28.17 30.63 39.77
C TYR A 664 -28.41 31.41 38.45
N PRO A 665 -27.44 31.40 37.50
CA PRO A 665 -27.49 32.28 36.33
C PRO A 665 -28.70 32.09 35.41
N GLY A 666 -29.36 30.93 35.45
CA GLY A 666 -30.53 30.64 34.60
C GLY A 666 -31.86 31.20 35.12
N TYR A 667 -31.88 31.82 36.30
CA TYR A 667 -33.10 32.35 36.93
C TYR A 667 -33.21 33.87 36.82
N GLY A 668 -32.09 34.55 36.53
CA GLY A 668 -32.03 36.02 36.55
C GLY A 668 -31.87 36.60 37.95
N SER A 669 -31.90 37.93 38.06
CA SER A 669 -31.67 38.66 39.32
C SER A 669 -32.89 38.79 40.21
N ALA A 670 -34.11 38.67 39.65
CA ALA A 670 -35.37 38.95 40.33
C ALA A 670 -35.79 37.86 41.34
N HIS A 671 -34.88 37.45 42.20
CA HIS A 671 -35.05 36.38 43.19
C HIS A 671 -34.73 36.82 44.62
N GLY A 672 -34.46 38.11 44.83
CA GLY A 672 -34.17 38.72 46.12
C GLY A 672 -35.42 39.07 46.92
N PHE A 673 -35.31 39.11 48.23
CA PHE A 673 -36.32 39.66 49.13
C PHE A 673 -35.69 40.62 50.13
N THR A 674 -36.45 41.62 50.53
CA THR A 674 -36.17 42.47 51.69
C THR A 674 -37.47 42.68 52.45
N ALA A 675 -37.44 42.55 53.76
CA ALA A 675 -38.58 42.81 54.63
C ALA A 675 -38.14 43.49 55.93
N THR A 676 -39.03 44.33 56.45
CA THR A 676 -38.92 44.93 57.78
C THR A 676 -39.97 44.27 58.67
N LEU A 677 -39.52 43.56 59.71
CA LEU A 677 -40.36 42.84 60.66
C LEU A 677 -40.53 43.71 61.93
N PRO A 678 -41.72 44.28 62.17
CA PRO A 678 -41.99 45.10 63.35
C PRO A 678 -42.33 44.24 64.56
N ASN A 679 -42.44 44.89 65.73
CA ASN A 679 -42.92 44.30 66.98
C ASN A 679 -42.03 43.17 67.53
N VAL A 680 -40.71 43.29 67.36
CA VAL A 680 -39.73 42.35 67.93
C VAL A 680 -39.23 42.91 69.27
N GLY A 681 -39.33 42.13 70.34
CA GLY A 681 -38.91 42.53 71.69
C GLY A 681 -37.38 42.65 71.86
N PRO A 682 -36.90 42.94 73.08
CA PRO A 682 -35.46 42.90 73.40
C PRO A 682 -34.94 41.46 73.47
N GLY A 683 -33.64 41.27 73.23
CA GLY A 683 -32.95 39.99 73.39
C GLY A 683 -32.68 39.23 72.07
N GLN A 684 -32.51 37.91 72.19
CA GLN A 684 -32.20 37.00 71.07
C GLN A 684 -33.48 36.42 70.49
N HIS A 685 -33.61 36.46 69.17
CA HIS A 685 -34.76 35.93 68.43
C HIS A 685 -34.31 35.02 67.29
N THR A 686 -35.11 34.00 66.97
CA THR A 686 -34.91 33.14 65.79
C THR A 686 -35.81 33.62 64.67
N VAL A 687 -35.22 33.99 63.54
CA VAL A 687 -35.95 34.49 62.39
C VAL A 687 -35.87 33.45 61.28
N CYS A 688 -37.00 32.93 60.83
CA CYS A 688 -37.06 31.95 59.77
C CYS A 688 -37.76 32.53 58.53
N ILE A 689 -37.18 32.24 57.37
CA ILE A 689 -37.73 32.57 56.05
C ILE A 689 -38.07 31.25 55.37
N THR A 690 -39.33 31.11 54.97
CA THR A 690 -39.84 29.93 54.25
C THR A 690 -40.28 30.34 52.86
N ALA A 691 -39.66 29.76 51.83
CA ALA A 691 -40.08 29.90 50.43
C ALA A 691 -41.07 28.79 50.07
N LYS A 692 -42.18 29.19 49.46
CA LYS A 692 -43.23 28.29 49.03
C LYS A 692 -42.81 27.57 47.75
N ASN A 693 -42.85 26.24 47.79
CA ASN A 693 -42.57 25.39 46.64
C ASN A 693 -43.71 25.46 45.61
N ALA A 694 -43.36 25.56 44.32
CA ALA A 694 -44.32 25.58 43.22
C ALA A 694 -44.38 24.25 42.43
N GLY A 695 -43.51 23.29 42.71
CA GLY A 695 -43.44 22.02 41.99
C GLY A 695 -43.16 20.81 42.88
N GLY A 696 -42.22 19.96 42.45
CA GLY A 696 -41.89 18.71 43.11
C GLY A 696 -40.98 18.93 44.31
N GLY A 697 -41.50 18.77 45.52
CA GLY A 697 -40.70 18.98 46.74
C GLY A 697 -41.54 19.51 47.89
N LYS A 698 -40.87 20.07 48.89
CA LYS A 698 -41.44 20.75 50.06
C LYS A 698 -40.96 22.20 50.09
N ASP A 699 -41.65 23.01 50.88
CA ASP A 699 -41.23 24.39 51.14
C ASP A 699 -39.82 24.44 51.75
N GLY A 700 -38.98 25.34 51.24
CA GLY A 700 -37.61 25.52 51.70
C GLY A 700 -37.56 26.54 52.84
N THR A 701 -36.86 26.23 53.94
CA THR A 701 -36.75 27.15 55.09
C THR A 701 -35.29 27.36 55.51
N SER A 702 -34.93 28.61 55.77
CA SER A 702 -33.67 28.99 56.42
C SER A 702 -33.96 29.83 57.65
N CYS A 703 -33.22 29.60 58.74
CA CYS A 703 -33.36 30.34 59.99
C CYS A 703 -32.03 30.97 60.42
N GLN A 704 -32.10 32.14 61.06
CA GLN A 704 -30.95 32.82 61.63
C GLN A 704 -31.32 33.43 62.99
N ASN A 705 -30.42 33.26 63.97
CA ASN A 705 -30.55 33.94 65.25
C ASN A 705 -30.08 35.39 65.11
N VAL A 706 -30.87 36.32 65.65
CA VAL A 706 -30.56 37.75 65.64
C VAL A 706 -30.74 38.30 67.04
N SER A 707 -29.74 39.04 67.50
CA SER A 707 -29.85 39.86 68.70
C SER A 707 -30.45 41.21 68.35
N MET A 708 -31.44 41.64 69.13
CA MET A 708 -32.01 42.98 69.04
C MET A 708 -31.05 44.01 69.64
N LEU A 709 -31.34 45.30 69.41
CA LEU A 709 -30.51 46.38 69.95
C LEU A 709 -30.42 46.26 71.48
N SER A 710 -29.27 46.65 72.03
CA SER A 710 -28.94 46.60 73.45
C SER A 710 -28.10 47.83 73.78
N GLY A 711 -28.22 48.39 74.99
CA GLY A 711 -27.49 49.59 75.39
C GLY A 711 -28.33 50.62 76.13
N SER A 712 -27.86 51.88 76.14
CA SER A 712 -28.42 52.93 76.99
C SER A 712 -29.85 53.33 76.59
N PRO A 713 -30.73 53.66 77.56
CA PRO A 713 -32.10 54.10 77.27
C PRO A 713 -32.13 55.39 76.46
N SER A 714 -33.13 55.51 75.59
CA SER A 714 -33.48 56.77 74.95
C SER A 714 -34.37 57.58 75.87
N LEU A 715 -33.95 58.79 76.26
CA LEU A 715 -34.72 59.73 77.08
C LEU A 715 -35.07 60.98 76.27
N ASN A 716 -36.33 61.39 76.31
CA ASN A 716 -36.78 62.63 75.71
C ASN A 716 -37.66 63.43 76.68
N ILE A 717 -37.46 64.74 76.70
CA ILE A 717 -38.24 65.68 77.51
C ILE A 717 -39.22 66.41 76.58
N ASP A 718 -40.51 66.12 76.73
CA ASP A 718 -41.59 66.79 76.02
C ASP A 718 -41.84 68.20 76.62
N GLU A 719 -41.70 68.34 77.95
CA GLU A 719 -41.94 69.59 78.67
C GLU A 719 -41.03 69.70 79.90
N ALA A 720 -40.44 70.88 80.07
CA ALA A 720 -39.82 71.35 81.32
C ALA A 720 -40.25 72.80 81.57
N SER A 721 -41.19 73.04 82.48
CA SER A 721 -41.79 74.37 82.65
C SER A 721 -42.21 74.69 84.10
N SER A 722 -42.30 75.98 84.42
CA SER A 722 -42.90 76.47 85.68
C SER A 722 -44.17 77.26 85.36
N ARG A 723 -45.32 76.57 85.36
CA ARG A 723 -46.63 77.18 85.08
C ARG A 723 -47.29 77.77 86.33
N THR A 724 -46.90 77.30 87.50
CA THR A 724 -47.41 77.73 88.81
C THR A 724 -46.24 78.17 89.67
N ALA A 725 -46.44 79.20 90.51
CA ALA A 725 -45.39 79.74 91.36
C ALA A 725 -44.77 78.65 92.26
N GLY A 726 -43.45 78.64 92.34
CA GLY A 726 -42.68 77.68 93.13
C GLY A 726 -42.75 76.21 92.70
N SER A 727 -43.20 75.91 91.48
CA SER A 727 -43.26 74.53 90.95
C SER A 727 -42.56 74.35 89.60
N ILE A 728 -42.11 73.13 89.34
CA ILE A 728 -41.50 72.69 88.08
C ILE A 728 -42.25 71.45 87.61
N THR A 729 -42.85 71.51 86.41
CA THR A 729 -43.49 70.37 85.75
C THR A 729 -42.55 69.78 84.69
N MET A 730 -42.35 68.47 84.74
CA MET A 730 -41.57 67.69 83.79
C MET A 730 -42.46 66.63 83.15
N ARG A 731 -42.46 66.56 81.82
CA ARG A 731 -43.08 65.48 81.04
C ARG A 731 -42.12 64.98 79.99
N GLY A 732 -42.16 63.68 79.73
CA GLY A 732 -41.29 63.07 78.73
C GLY A 732 -41.55 61.59 78.61
N TRP A 733 -40.65 60.89 77.94
CA TRP A 733 -40.68 59.44 77.83
C TRP A 733 -39.27 58.88 77.88
N ALA A 734 -39.15 57.63 78.31
CA ALA A 734 -37.91 56.88 78.26
C ALA A 734 -38.17 55.44 77.86
N VAL A 735 -37.40 54.93 76.89
CA VAL A 735 -37.46 53.54 76.42
C VAL A 735 -36.06 52.97 76.45
N ASP A 736 -35.92 51.79 77.04
CA ASP A 736 -34.66 51.07 77.14
C ASP A 736 -34.66 49.88 76.16
N PRO A 737 -33.68 49.78 75.25
CA PRO A 737 -33.62 48.69 74.27
C PRO A 737 -33.44 47.29 74.91
N ASP A 738 -33.07 47.20 76.19
CA ASP A 738 -32.84 45.93 76.89
C ASP A 738 -34.05 45.40 77.66
N THR A 739 -35.16 46.16 77.75
CA THR A 739 -36.36 45.74 78.49
C THR A 739 -37.66 46.28 77.90
N THR A 740 -38.73 45.48 77.99
CA THR A 740 -40.09 45.95 77.68
C THR A 740 -40.75 46.65 78.87
N ALA A 741 -40.18 46.51 80.07
CA ALA A 741 -40.70 47.17 81.28
C ALA A 741 -40.41 48.69 81.24
N PRO A 742 -41.30 49.53 81.78
CA PRO A 742 -41.01 50.96 81.95
C PRO A 742 -39.75 51.16 82.80
N VAL A 743 -38.88 52.08 82.40
CA VAL A 743 -37.66 52.40 83.17
C VAL A 743 -37.88 53.47 84.22
N ARG A 744 -37.03 53.44 85.25
CA ARG A 744 -37.05 54.42 86.34
C ARG A 744 -36.49 55.77 85.86
N ILE A 745 -37.10 56.85 86.34
CA ILE A 745 -36.76 58.24 86.06
C ILE A 745 -36.40 58.95 87.36
N ASP A 746 -35.13 59.31 87.50
CA ASP A 746 -34.63 60.08 88.65
C ASP A 746 -34.48 61.55 88.23
N THR A 747 -34.92 62.50 89.07
CA THR A 747 -34.90 63.93 88.74
C THR A 747 -34.22 64.75 89.82
N TYR A 748 -33.27 65.57 89.39
CA TYR A 748 -32.43 66.42 90.21
C TYR A 748 -32.70 67.88 89.86
N VAL A 749 -32.75 68.74 90.87
CA VAL A 749 -32.85 70.20 90.69
C VAL A 749 -31.69 70.84 91.45
N ASP A 750 -30.84 71.56 90.72
CA ASP A 750 -29.56 72.11 91.21
C ASP A 750 -28.71 71.07 91.94
N ASP A 751 -28.48 69.93 91.26
CA ASP A 751 -27.73 68.76 91.75
C ASP A 751 -28.31 68.05 92.98
N ILE A 752 -29.48 68.46 93.48
CA ILE A 752 -30.17 67.81 94.61
C ILE A 752 -31.25 66.87 94.07
N GLY A 753 -31.20 65.59 94.45
CA GLY A 753 -32.23 64.60 94.08
C GLY A 753 -33.60 64.96 94.65
N ARG A 754 -34.62 65.05 93.80
CA ARG A 754 -35.97 65.47 94.16
C ARG A 754 -37.04 64.40 93.96
N SER A 755 -36.87 63.50 93.00
CA SER A 755 -37.87 62.50 92.66
C SER A 755 -37.26 61.28 91.99
N SER A 756 -37.94 60.14 92.14
CA SER A 756 -37.64 58.87 91.48
C SER A 756 -38.97 58.16 91.20
N ILE A 757 -39.38 58.12 89.93
CA ILE A 757 -40.66 57.54 89.48
C ILE A 757 -40.46 56.52 88.36
N GLN A 758 -41.48 55.74 88.02
CA GLN A 758 -41.47 54.88 86.83
C GLN A 758 -42.05 55.64 85.63
N ALA A 759 -41.51 55.42 84.43
CA ALA A 759 -42.07 55.93 83.18
C ALA A 759 -43.28 55.11 82.69
N ASN A 760 -44.20 54.73 83.59
CA ASN A 760 -45.29 53.79 83.30
C ASN A 760 -46.56 54.45 82.71
N GLY A 761 -46.51 55.75 82.41
CA GLY A 761 -47.59 56.48 81.74
C GLY A 761 -47.77 56.04 80.29
N THR A 762 -49.01 56.11 79.79
CA THR A 762 -49.36 55.60 78.46
C THR A 762 -49.34 56.69 77.40
N LYS A 763 -48.57 56.48 76.33
CA LYS A 763 -48.55 57.32 75.12
C LYS A 763 -48.61 56.42 73.88
N ALA A 764 -49.77 56.36 73.23
CA ALA A 764 -50.03 55.43 72.13
C ALA A 764 -49.01 55.52 70.98
N SER A 765 -48.49 56.72 70.70
CA SER A 765 -47.47 56.92 69.67
C SER A 765 -46.14 56.21 69.95
N LEU A 766 -45.84 55.86 71.21
CA LEU A 766 -44.63 55.09 71.57
C LEU A 766 -44.74 53.62 71.16
N ALA A 767 -45.92 53.01 71.29
CA ALA A 767 -46.16 51.65 70.78
C ALA A 767 -46.08 51.59 69.25
N THR A 768 -46.47 52.67 68.56
CA THR A 768 -46.29 52.81 67.11
C THR A 768 -44.81 53.00 66.75
N ALA A 769 -44.05 53.76 67.55
CA ALA A 769 -42.65 54.06 67.27
C ALA A 769 -41.68 52.90 67.56
N PHE A 770 -41.92 52.15 68.64
CA PHE A 770 -41.02 51.10 69.14
C PHE A 770 -41.62 49.69 69.07
N GLY A 771 -42.79 49.56 68.46
CA GLY A 771 -43.50 48.29 68.30
C GLY A 771 -44.33 47.88 69.52
N THR A 772 -45.34 47.06 69.27
CA THR A 772 -46.27 46.58 70.29
C THR A 772 -45.63 45.70 71.34
N ALA A 773 -44.47 45.09 71.06
CA ALA A 773 -43.69 44.32 72.02
C ALA A 773 -43.20 45.18 73.20
N TYR A 774 -42.80 46.44 72.95
CA TYR A 774 -42.42 47.39 74.00
C TYR A 774 -43.65 48.07 74.63
N GLY A 775 -44.73 48.22 73.87
CA GLY A 775 -46.00 48.78 74.35
C GLY A 775 -45.99 50.30 74.51
N ALA A 776 -47.07 50.85 75.07
CA ALA A 776 -47.28 52.30 75.17
C ALA A 776 -46.84 52.90 76.52
N ALA A 777 -46.49 52.08 77.50
CA ALA A 777 -46.26 52.48 78.89
C ALA A 777 -44.82 52.93 79.14
N HIS A 778 -44.41 54.03 78.51
CA HIS A 778 -43.04 54.56 78.58
C HIS A 778 -42.98 56.07 78.81
N GLN A 779 -44.11 56.69 79.17
CA GLN A 779 -44.22 58.12 79.47
C GLN A 779 -44.08 58.40 80.96
N PHE A 780 -43.47 59.52 81.33
CA PHE A 780 -43.52 60.05 82.69
C PHE A 780 -44.05 61.48 82.71
N SER A 781 -44.67 61.85 83.83
CA SER A 781 -45.13 63.20 84.12
C SER A 781 -45.08 63.43 85.62
N GLN A 782 -44.46 64.52 86.05
CA GLN A 782 -44.39 64.90 87.46
C GLN A 782 -44.38 66.42 87.62
N THR A 783 -44.86 66.88 88.77
CA THR A 783 -44.74 68.28 89.20
C THR A 783 -44.05 68.30 90.55
N LEU A 784 -42.89 68.93 90.60
CA LEU A 784 -42.12 69.15 91.82
C LEU A 784 -42.48 70.55 92.37
N THR A 785 -42.56 70.70 93.69
CA THR A 785 -42.95 71.95 94.35
C THR A 785 -41.94 72.35 95.42
N GLY A 786 -41.99 73.62 95.87
CA GLY A 786 -41.16 74.13 96.96
C GLY A 786 -39.87 74.81 96.49
N PHE A 787 -39.83 75.30 95.26
CA PHE A 787 -38.69 76.05 94.72
C PHE A 787 -38.91 77.56 94.87
N THR A 788 -37.82 78.30 95.07
CA THR A 788 -37.84 79.77 95.07
C THR A 788 -38.00 80.30 93.64
N ALA A 789 -38.50 81.52 93.48
CA ALA A 789 -38.49 82.19 92.17
C ALA A 789 -37.04 82.38 91.69
N GLY A 790 -36.76 82.07 90.43
CA GLY A 790 -35.40 82.12 89.88
C GLY A 790 -35.11 81.01 88.89
N THR A 791 -33.88 81.01 88.36
CA THR A 791 -33.43 80.01 87.39
C THR A 791 -32.90 78.76 88.09
N HIS A 792 -33.45 77.60 87.75
CA HIS A 792 -33.06 76.30 88.27
C HIS A 792 -32.60 75.38 87.14
N GLN A 793 -31.57 74.58 87.40
CA GLN A 793 -31.14 73.51 86.50
C GLN A 793 -31.87 72.23 86.87
N VAL A 794 -32.63 71.68 85.92
CA VAL A 794 -33.41 70.45 86.12
C VAL A 794 -32.81 69.36 85.26
N CYS A 795 -32.28 68.31 85.89
CA CYS A 795 -31.69 67.18 85.21
C CYS A 795 -32.49 65.90 85.46
N THR A 796 -32.96 65.30 84.37
CA THR A 796 -33.70 64.04 84.38
C THR A 796 -32.81 62.91 83.91
N TRP A 797 -32.77 61.82 84.67
CA TRP A 797 -32.03 60.60 84.36
C TRP A 797 -32.99 59.47 84.04
N ALA A 798 -32.83 58.82 82.89
CA ALA A 798 -33.39 57.51 82.62
C ALA A 798 -32.41 56.45 83.11
N ILE A 799 -32.90 55.56 83.98
CA ILE A 799 -32.06 54.56 84.63
C ILE A 799 -32.05 53.28 83.81
N ASN A 800 -30.85 52.91 83.37
CA ASN A 800 -30.59 51.78 82.49
C ASN A 800 -30.95 50.45 83.14
N THR A 801 -31.55 49.55 82.38
CA THR A 801 -31.84 48.17 82.75
C THR A 801 -31.22 47.23 81.73
N GLY A 802 -30.02 46.70 82.01
CA GLY A 802 -29.30 45.84 81.06
C GLY A 802 -27.92 46.40 80.74
N ALA A 803 -27.48 46.27 79.49
CA ALA A 803 -26.20 46.80 79.03
C ALA A 803 -26.31 48.32 78.82
N GLY A 804 -25.19 49.05 78.91
CA GLY A 804 -25.21 50.51 78.75
C GLY A 804 -25.14 51.28 80.06
N SER A 805 -25.65 52.51 80.06
CA SER A 805 -25.49 53.47 81.15
C SER A 805 -26.71 54.36 81.27
N ASN A 806 -26.92 54.93 82.46
CA ASN A 806 -28.00 55.88 82.67
C ASN A 806 -27.82 57.10 81.75
N VAL A 807 -28.92 57.63 81.20
CA VAL A 807 -28.90 58.77 80.29
C VAL A 807 -29.53 59.98 80.95
N GLN A 808 -28.84 61.13 80.87
CA GLN A 808 -29.28 62.40 81.45
C GLN A 808 -29.68 63.39 80.37
N VAL A 809 -30.75 64.14 80.62
CA VAL A 809 -31.09 65.36 79.88
C VAL A 809 -31.35 66.47 80.89
N CYS A 810 -30.66 67.60 80.73
CA CYS A 810 -30.83 68.76 81.59
C CYS A 810 -31.51 69.92 80.83
N SER A 811 -32.42 70.60 81.51
CA SER A 811 -33.12 71.79 81.04
C SER A 811 -33.01 72.90 82.08
N THR A 812 -32.94 74.14 81.62
CA THR A 812 -33.00 75.31 82.51
C THR A 812 -34.44 75.78 82.62
N VAL A 813 -34.98 75.83 83.83
CA VAL A 813 -36.36 76.27 84.10
C VAL A 813 -36.32 77.51 84.97
N THR A 814 -36.97 78.59 84.52
CA THR A 814 -37.18 79.77 85.36
C THR A 814 -38.48 79.60 86.13
N VAL A 815 -38.37 79.42 87.45
CA VAL A 815 -39.49 79.30 88.38
C VAL A 815 -40.06 80.68 88.66
N LYS A 816 -41.39 80.79 88.52
CA LYS A 816 -42.14 82.02 88.80
C LYS A 816 -42.40 82.23 90.29
#